data_AF-A0A6A5SR16-F1
#
_entry.id   AF-A0A6A5SR16-F1
#
_cell.length_a   1.000
_cell.length_b   1.000
_cell.length_c   1.000
_cell.angle_alpha   90.00
_cell.angle_beta   90.00
_cell.angle_gamma   90.00
#
_symmetry.space_group_name_H-M   'P 1'
#
loop_
_entity.id
_entity.type
_entity.pdbx_description
1 polymer ?
#
loop_
_entity_poly.entity_id
_entity_poly.type
_entity_poly.pdbx_seq_one_letter_code
_entity_poly.pdbx_strand_id
1 'polypeptide(L)'
;MYAALSCHPPLGQTTTIASDRDSVRFTVLIESSAGSEKTWEVALWHNLESQDKWTSSSLEPNTEPSVTVIKATQAGVRCQYFTIDLYGRPKHGGSLSYTVTFRAAEDEPWKWANEQFSTSDGRLIYQSPQPLEDNLTYYLDHLPPFLTISKEQSDTPDTLLWSITYPVNAASGKTPGHSSEKLGRPTNLSRWFAEIRLWGPWIAPRQGKERFQPDKEAILAAFERHDGSHLVVLAVSGVDEVLTTMNHDGDGMIVMNSNNDSKKDGIVRVVAAVGKKLEDAVAASMYYARKLVMAYDASTGEIDTEMKALIDDFKPQWLENWYDGLSYCTWNGLGQKLTEEKIFNALESLSKNEINISNLIIDDNWQSLNTDSGDQFDNAWMEFEANKKGFPRGLKATISDIRSKYKHIRHVAVWHAIFGYWGGIAPGGQIAKDYKTTVVELKDGVAGGKVMVVAEDDVDRFYKDFYQFLFSCGIDSVKTDGQFFLDELKDADDRRHLIKSYQDAWSISQLRYFSARAISCMSQAPPLIFHSQLPSNKPRVLLRNSDDFFPEVPASHPWHIFCNAHNSILTQYLNILPDWDMFQTSHDYAAFHAAGRCVSGGPIYITDVPGQHDINLIGQMTGNSPRGNTVILRPQTVGKSTSAYNAYDDAVLLKVTTYVGMAHTGVSILGVFNCTPKPLTELIGLDAFPGAEKGSYIIRSHTDGQVSKPTSVATNAAFVHLELQVRGWEILSAFPLHSFTLEREHPGKGPEDISVANLGILGKMTGAAAIINTDSYIDRSSGRLRIWTSLKVLGIYGIYISDLPQRSIENDFFAVLFGRPIPAHCASVSKECENVLEIDTVRAWKETDSKASWSNEVAVEVFIR
;
A
#
# COMPACT_ATOMS: atom_id res chain seq x y z
N MET A 1 25.09 -24.04 -22.51
CA MET A 1 24.08 -23.68 -23.54
C MET A 1 23.14 -22.69 -22.88
N TYR A 2 23.17 -21.41 -23.26
CA TYR A 2 22.35 -20.38 -22.63
C TYR A 2 20.96 -20.36 -23.27
N ALA A 3 19.95 -20.73 -22.49
CA ALA A 3 18.55 -20.53 -22.82
C ALA A 3 17.83 -20.12 -21.53
N ALA A 4 17.11 -19.00 -21.54
CA ALA A 4 16.22 -18.60 -20.46
C ALA A 4 14.77 -18.78 -20.92
N LEU A 5 13.87 -19.05 -19.96
CA LEU A 5 12.46 -19.32 -20.23
C LEU A 5 11.58 -18.48 -19.31
N SER A 6 10.57 -17.85 -19.88
CA SER A 6 9.48 -17.20 -19.15
C SER A 6 8.14 -17.68 -19.67
N CYS A 7 7.14 -17.81 -18.80
CA CYS A 7 5.83 -18.33 -19.14
C CYS A 7 4.73 -17.42 -18.57
N HIS A 8 3.64 -17.27 -19.33
CA HIS A 8 2.39 -16.70 -18.88
C HIS A 8 1.24 -17.69 -19.19
N PRO A 9 0.42 -18.12 -18.22
CA PRO A 9 0.52 -17.81 -16.80
C PRO A 9 1.86 -18.27 -16.18
N PRO A 10 2.32 -17.64 -15.08
CA PRO A 10 3.65 -17.85 -14.55
C PRO A 10 3.83 -19.21 -13.85
N LEU A 11 4.99 -19.84 -14.09
CA LEU A 11 5.47 -20.98 -13.31
C LEU A 11 5.74 -20.57 -11.86
N GLY A 12 5.66 -21.54 -10.95
CA GLY A 12 5.86 -21.35 -9.51
C GLY A 12 4.76 -20.54 -8.82
N GLN A 13 3.74 -20.11 -9.56
CA GLN A 13 2.63 -19.29 -9.09
C GLN A 13 1.30 -20.01 -9.33
N THR A 14 0.28 -19.57 -8.61
CA THR A 14 -1.10 -20.02 -8.83
C THR A 14 -1.87 -18.91 -9.53
N THR A 15 -2.59 -19.27 -10.58
CA THR A 15 -3.45 -18.37 -11.35
C THR A 15 -4.91 -18.83 -11.23
N THR A 16 -5.77 -17.92 -10.79
CA THR A 16 -7.21 -18.19 -10.68
C THR A 16 -7.88 -17.89 -12.03
N ILE A 17 -8.62 -18.87 -12.55
CA ILE A 17 -9.34 -18.78 -13.82
C ILE A 17 -10.81 -18.55 -13.53
N ALA A 18 -11.35 -17.47 -14.07
CA ALA A 18 -12.74 -17.08 -13.89
C ALA A 18 -13.73 -18.15 -14.40
N SER A 19 -14.94 -18.16 -13.84
CA SER A 19 -15.97 -19.15 -14.18
C SER A 19 -16.50 -19.06 -15.61
N ASP A 20 -16.31 -17.93 -16.28
CA ASP A 20 -16.73 -17.64 -17.65
C ASP A 20 -15.63 -17.89 -18.70
N ARG A 21 -14.43 -18.28 -18.27
CA ARG A 21 -13.33 -18.68 -19.17
C ARG A 21 -13.32 -20.19 -19.39
N ASP A 22 -13.33 -20.59 -20.66
CA ASP A 22 -13.31 -21.99 -21.09
C ASP A 22 -11.96 -22.44 -21.67
N SER A 23 -11.02 -21.50 -21.83
CA SER A 23 -9.65 -21.78 -22.23
C SER A 23 -8.66 -20.88 -21.50
N VAL A 24 -7.42 -21.34 -21.44
CA VAL A 24 -6.29 -20.60 -20.88
C VAL A 24 -5.18 -20.57 -21.92
N ARG A 25 -4.81 -19.36 -22.35
CA ARG A 25 -3.70 -19.16 -23.27
C ARG A 25 -2.38 -19.20 -22.54
N PHE A 26 -1.53 -20.15 -22.91
CA PHE A 26 -0.14 -20.17 -22.50
C PHE A 26 0.71 -19.43 -23.53
N THR A 27 1.60 -18.57 -23.06
CA THR A 27 2.62 -17.89 -23.85
C THR A 27 3.99 -18.14 -23.21
N VAL A 28 4.88 -18.79 -23.94
CA VAL A 28 6.24 -19.09 -23.49
C VAL A 28 7.23 -18.30 -24.34
N LEU A 29 8.14 -17.59 -23.67
CA LEU A 29 9.28 -16.92 -24.26
C LEU A 29 10.54 -17.73 -23.99
N ILE A 30 11.28 -18.06 -25.05
CA ILE A 30 12.65 -18.57 -24.96
C ILE A 30 13.62 -17.51 -25.44
N GLU A 31 14.60 -17.22 -24.60
CA GLU A 31 15.70 -16.31 -24.90
C GLU A 31 17.00 -17.09 -25.12
N SER A 32 17.67 -16.82 -26.23
CA SER A 32 18.94 -17.46 -26.60
C SER A 32 19.94 -16.45 -27.14
N SER A 33 21.21 -16.82 -27.33
CA SER A 33 22.22 -15.92 -27.88
C SER A 33 21.85 -15.45 -29.31
N ALA A 34 22.06 -14.18 -29.66
CA ALA A 34 21.64 -13.60 -30.95
C ALA A 34 22.15 -14.33 -32.20
N GLY A 35 23.32 -14.95 -32.14
CA GLY A 35 23.86 -15.77 -33.25
C GLY A 35 23.32 -17.20 -33.31
N SER A 36 22.36 -17.58 -32.46
CA SER A 36 21.81 -18.92 -32.44
C SER A 36 20.80 -19.10 -33.57
N GLU A 37 21.07 -20.06 -34.47
CA GLU A 37 20.11 -20.51 -35.50
C GLU A 37 19.15 -21.59 -34.98
N LYS A 38 19.19 -21.93 -33.69
CA LYS A 38 18.38 -23.00 -33.09
C LYS A 38 16.88 -22.74 -33.26
N THR A 39 16.16 -23.79 -33.65
CA THR A 39 14.71 -23.82 -33.72
C THR A 39 14.20 -24.56 -32.50
N TRP A 40 13.82 -23.82 -31.46
CA TRP A 40 13.32 -24.42 -30.24
C TRP A 40 11.98 -25.09 -30.46
N GLU A 41 11.79 -26.23 -29.80
CA GLU A 41 10.49 -26.86 -29.60
C GLU A 41 10.11 -26.75 -28.13
N VAL A 42 8.84 -26.46 -27.87
CA VAL A 42 8.31 -26.23 -26.52
C VAL A 42 7.06 -27.07 -26.35
N ALA A 43 6.90 -27.71 -25.20
CA ALA A 43 5.71 -28.47 -24.86
C ALA A 43 5.20 -28.11 -23.47
N LEU A 44 3.88 -27.97 -23.35
CA LEU A 44 3.15 -27.79 -22.10
C LEU A 44 2.83 -29.16 -21.54
N TRP A 45 3.31 -29.43 -20.33
CA TRP A 45 2.94 -30.59 -19.55
C TRP A 45 1.90 -30.19 -18.53
N HIS A 46 0.82 -30.94 -18.42
CA HIS A 46 -0.26 -30.63 -17.49
C HIS A 46 -1.04 -31.89 -17.09
N ASN A 47 -1.74 -31.85 -15.96
CA ASN A 47 -2.51 -32.99 -15.44
C ASN A 47 -4.04 -32.83 -15.56
N LEU A 48 -4.53 -32.18 -16.64
CA LEU A 48 -5.93 -31.77 -16.80
C LEU A 48 -6.94 -32.93 -16.72
N GLU A 49 -6.64 -34.07 -17.34
CA GLU A 49 -7.57 -35.21 -17.40
C GLU A 49 -7.62 -35.99 -16.09
N SER A 50 -6.48 -36.15 -15.40
CA SER A 50 -6.35 -36.93 -14.16
C SER A 50 -5.22 -36.39 -13.31
N GLN A 51 -5.43 -36.32 -12.00
CA GLN A 51 -4.49 -35.75 -11.03
C GLN A 51 -3.08 -36.36 -11.12
N ASP A 52 -3.00 -37.69 -11.32
CA ASP A 52 -1.75 -38.45 -11.33
C ASP A 52 -1.16 -38.62 -12.73
N LYS A 53 -1.86 -38.21 -13.78
CA LYS A 53 -1.46 -38.44 -15.17
C LYS A 53 -1.17 -37.13 -15.89
N TRP A 54 0.11 -36.93 -16.19
CA TRP A 54 0.58 -35.81 -16.99
C TRP A 54 0.49 -36.10 -18.48
N THR A 55 0.03 -35.11 -19.24
CA THR A 55 -0.05 -35.13 -20.71
C THR A 55 0.73 -33.95 -21.28
N SER A 56 1.39 -34.17 -22.42
CA SER A 56 2.16 -33.14 -23.13
C SER A 56 1.42 -32.65 -24.37
N SER A 57 1.43 -31.35 -24.59
CA SER A 57 0.95 -30.71 -25.83
C SER A 57 2.02 -29.77 -26.37
N SER A 58 2.38 -29.89 -27.66
CA SER A 58 3.35 -29.00 -28.30
C SER A 58 2.78 -27.59 -28.46
N LEU A 59 3.60 -26.57 -28.18
CA LEU A 59 3.24 -25.18 -28.43
C LEU A 59 3.70 -24.78 -29.84
N GLU A 60 2.89 -23.94 -30.48
CA GLU A 60 3.18 -23.43 -31.83
C GLU A 60 4.00 -22.13 -31.77
N PRO A 61 5.02 -21.95 -32.63
CA PRO A 61 5.72 -20.68 -32.76
C PRO A 61 4.73 -19.55 -33.08
N ASN A 62 4.87 -18.43 -32.38
CA ASN A 62 4.01 -17.27 -32.55
C ASN A 62 4.84 -16.01 -32.82
N THR A 63 4.34 -15.14 -33.68
CA THR A 63 4.95 -13.83 -33.99
C THR A 63 4.21 -12.66 -33.35
N GLU A 64 3.05 -12.92 -32.72
CA GLU A 64 2.07 -11.90 -32.37
C GLU A 64 1.96 -11.43 -30.91
N PRO A 65 2.52 -12.06 -29.84
CA PRO A 65 2.64 -11.29 -28.61
C PRO A 65 3.72 -10.22 -28.82
N SER A 66 3.30 -8.96 -28.91
CA SER A 66 4.23 -7.84 -28.91
C SER A 66 4.85 -7.73 -27.52
N VAL A 67 6.16 -7.82 -27.42
CA VAL A 67 6.83 -7.75 -26.12
C VAL A 67 7.60 -6.45 -25.99
N THR A 68 7.29 -5.74 -24.91
CA THR A 68 8.12 -4.63 -24.43
C THR A 68 9.12 -5.20 -23.45
N VAL A 69 10.40 -5.14 -23.78
CA VAL A 69 11.46 -5.76 -22.99
C VAL A 69 12.08 -4.71 -22.09
N ILE A 70 11.92 -4.87 -20.78
CA ILE A 70 12.53 -4.02 -19.76
C ILE A 70 13.67 -4.83 -19.13
N LYS A 71 14.91 -4.52 -19.54
CA LYS A 71 16.12 -5.26 -19.15
C LYS A 71 17.25 -4.34 -18.72
N ALA A 72 17.95 -4.72 -17.65
CA ALA A 72 19.06 -3.97 -17.11
C ALA A 72 20.29 -3.93 -18.04
N THR A 73 20.53 -4.96 -18.86
CA THR A 73 21.57 -4.94 -19.91
C THR A 73 21.60 -6.28 -20.65
N GLN A 74 21.36 -6.29 -21.97
CA GLN A 74 22.08 -7.10 -22.96
C GLN A 74 21.56 -6.79 -24.38
N ALA A 75 22.40 -6.16 -25.21
CA ALA A 75 22.23 -6.21 -26.65
C ALA A 75 22.72 -7.58 -27.15
N GLY A 76 21.91 -8.31 -27.92
CA GLY A 76 22.33 -9.58 -28.53
C GLY A 76 21.63 -10.84 -28.01
N VAL A 77 20.34 -10.77 -27.70
CA VAL A 77 19.49 -11.92 -27.38
C VAL A 77 18.46 -12.14 -28.49
N ARG A 78 18.27 -13.39 -28.91
CA ARG A 78 17.19 -13.82 -29.81
C ARG A 78 16.01 -14.33 -28.97
N CYS A 79 14.85 -13.72 -29.16
CA CYS A 79 13.59 -14.09 -28.52
C CYS A 79 12.71 -14.91 -29.46
N GLN A 80 12.17 -16.02 -28.98
CA GLN A 80 11.20 -16.86 -29.70
C GLN A 80 10.00 -17.12 -28.81
N TYR A 81 8.79 -16.92 -29.36
CA TYR A 81 7.54 -17.08 -28.64
C TYR A 81 6.79 -18.31 -29.11
N PHE A 82 6.14 -18.96 -28.17
CA PHE A 82 5.35 -20.15 -28.40
C PHE A 82 4.02 -20.01 -27.66
N THR A 83 2.91 -20.38 -28.30
CA THR A 83 1.59 -20.29 -27.69
C THR A 83 0.79 -21.57 -27.85
N ILE A 84 -0.07 -21.85 -26.86
CA ILE A 84 -1.10 -22.87 -26.95
C ILE A 84 -2.31 -22.43 -26.12
N ASP A 85 -3.52 -22.70 -26.62
CA ASP A 85 -4.75 -22.54 -25.85
C ASP A 85 -5.12 -23.89 -25.23
N LEU A 86 -5.07 -23.98 -23.90
CA LEU A 86 -5.52 -25.15 -23.16
C LEU A 86 -7.03 -25.04 -22.91
N TYR A 87 -7.81 -25.90 -23.57
CA TYR A 87 -9.26 -25.89 -23.48
C TYR A 87 -9.79 -26.82 -22.38
N GLY A 88 -10.91 -26.41 -21.78
CA GLY A 88 -11.65 -27.22 -20.82
C GLY A 88 -11.24 -27.03 -19.37
N ARG A 89 -11.90 -27.79 -18.49
CA ARG A 89 -11.76 -27.74 -17.03
C ARG A 89 -11.36 -29.13 -16.50
N PRO A 90 -10.57 -29.21 -15.42
CA PRO A 90 -10.15 -30.49 -14.85
C PRO A 90 -11.36 -31.32 -14.39
N LYS A 91 -11.40 -32.61 -14.78
CA LYS A 91 -12.52 -33.52 -14.46
C LYS A 91 -12.49 -34.06 -13.03
N HIS A 92 -11.32 -34.00 -12.38
CA HIS A 92 -11.03 -34.62 -11.08
C HIS A 92 -10.98 -33.61 -9.93
N GLY A 93 -11.30 -32.33 -10.18
CA GLY A 93 -11.28 -31.28 -9.17
C GLY A 93 -11.23 -29.89 -9.79
N GLY A 94 -11.21 -28.85 -8.96
CA GLY A 94 -11.16 -27.45 -9.42
C GLY A 94 -9.75 -26.91 -9.70
N SER A 95 -8.70 -27.72 -9.60
CA SER A 95 -7.32 -27.25 -9.82
C SER A 95 -6.49 -28.18 -10.71
N LEU A 96 -5.45 -27.62 -11.32
CA LEU A 96 -4.58 -28.20 -12.33
C LEU A 96 -3.14 -27.78 -12.02
N SER A 97 -2.17 -28.67 -12.18
CA SER A 97 -0.74 -28.35 -12.19
C SER A 97 -0.20 -28.44 -13.61
N TYR A 98 0.77 -27.57 -13.94
CA TYR A 98 1.41 -27.56 -15.24
C TYR A 98 2.89 -27.15 -15.14
N THR A 99 3.66 -27.56 -16.14
CA THR A 99 5.07 -27.18 -16.31
C THR A 99 5.41 -27.14 -17.80
N VAL A 100 6.62 -26.68 -18.13
CA VAL A 100 7.05 -26.53 -19.53
C VAL A 100 8.33 -27.33 -19.77
N THR A 101 8.39 -28.03 -20.90
CA THR A 101 9.62 -28.62 -21.41
C THR A 101 10.05 -27.95 -22.70
N PHE A 102 11.36 -27.91 -22.96
CA PHE A 102 11.91 -27.34 -24.18
C PHE A 102 13.16 -28.09 -24.67
N ARG A 103 13.41 -28.06 -25.98
CA ARG A 103 14.62 -28.61 -26.63
C ARG A 103 15.01 -27.78 -27.84
N ALA A 104 16.29 -27.77 -28.21
CA ALA A 104 16.78 -26.89 -29.27
C ALA A 104 16.71 -27.49 -30.68
N ALA A 105 16.43 -28.79 -30.80
CA ALA A 105 16.24 -29.54 -32.03
C ALA A 105 15.55 -30.88 -31.72
N GLU A 106 14.98 -31.53 -32.74
CA GLU A 106 14.22 -32.78 -32.62
C GLU A 106 15.07 -33.96 -32.07
N ASP A 107 16.37 -33.93 -32.30
CA ASP A 107 17.35 -34.94 -31.85
C ASP A 107 17.99 -34.61 -30.48
N GLU A 108 17.74 -33.42 -29.92
CA GLU A 108 18.17 -33.06 -28.57
C GLU A 108 17.16 -33.55 -27.49
N PRO A 109 17.62 -33.92 -26.28
CA PRO A 109 16.72 -34.32 -25.20
C PRO A 109 15.88 -33.14 -24.68
N TRP A 110 14.63 -33.42 -24.32
CA TRP A 110 13.76 -32.48 -23.62
C TRP A 110 14.36 -32.11 -22.26
N LYS A 111 14.31 -30.82 -21.94
CA LYS A 111 14.68 -30.28 -20.63
C LYS A 111 13.43 -29.77 -19.94
N TRP A 112 13.32 -30.05 -18.64
CA TRP A 112 12.24 -29.54 -17.81
C TRP A 112 12.58 -28.16 -17.27
N ALA A 113 11.64 -27.22 -17.35
CA ALA A 113 11.84 -25.86 -16.84
C ALA A 113 12.11 -25.87 -15.32
N ASN A 114 11.43 -26.73 -14.57
CA ASN A 114 11.59 -26.83 -13.13
C ASN A 114 12.99 -27.32 -12.72
N GLU A 115 13.54 -28.31 -13.43
CA GLU A 115 14.90 -28.83 -13.20
C GLU A 115 15.96 -27.80 -13.64
N GLN A 116 15.79 -27.22 -14.84
CA GLN A 116 16.80 -26.35 -15.44
C GLN A 116 16.91 -24.98 -14.76
N PHE A 117 15.80 -24.46 -14.24
CA PHE A 117 15.71 -23.11 -13.66
C PHE A 117 15.37 -23.11 -12.17
N SER A 118 15.24 -24.28 -11.54
CA SER A 118 14.84 -24.40 -10.12
C SER A 118 13.56 -23.62 -9.81
N THR A 119 12.58 -23.70 -10.72
CA THR A 119 11.27 -23.05 -10.60
C THR A 119 10.22 -24.11 -10.29
N SER A 120 9.30 -23.84 -9.36
CA SER A 120 8.20 -24.78 -9.09
C SER A 120 7.22 -24.85 -10.25
N ASP A 121 6.41 -25.90 -10.30
CA ASP A 121 5.33 -26.01 -11.29
C ASP A 121 4.30 -24.87 -11.10
N GLY A 122 3.67 -24.46 -12.20
CA GLY A 122 2.55 -23.54 -12.16
C GLY A 122 1.26 -24.25 -11.77
N ARG A 123 0.32 -23.51 -11.20
CA ARG A 123 -1.00 -24.04 -10.81
C ARG A 123 -2.12 -23.18 -11.36
N LEU A 124 -3.16 -23.79 -11.92
CA LEU A 124 -4.41 -23.11 -12.24
C LEU A 124 -5.49 -23.56 -11.25
N ILE A 125 -6.27 -22.62 -10.72
CA ILE A 125 -7.49 -22.89 -9.95
C ILE A 125 -8.67 -22.34 -10.74
N TYR A 126 -9.55 -23.24 -11.18
CA TYR A 126 -10.76 -22.89 -11.92
C TYR A 126 -11.88 -22.60 -10.95
N GLN A 127 -12.35 -21.35 -10.94
CA GLN A 127 -13.47 -20.97 -10.09
C GLN A 127 -14.73 -21.72 -10.48
N SER A 128 -15.42 -22.25 -9.46
CA SER A 128 -16.71 -22.92 -9.65
C SER A 128 -17.74 -21.96 -10.26
N PRO A 129 -18.47 -22.37 -11.31
CA PRO A 129 -19.58 -21.59 -11.85
C PRO A 129 -20.81 -21.61 -10.92
N GLN A 130 -20.86 -22.55 -9.97
CA GLN A 130 -21.97 -22.66 -9.03
C GLN A 130 -22.00 -21.46 -8.05
N PRO A 131 -23.16 -21.16 -7.47
CA PRO A 131 -23.25 -20.28 -6.32
C PRO A 131 -22.37 -20.79 -5.16
N LEU A 132 -21.98 -19.89 -4.26
CA LEU A 132 -21.30 -20.28 -3.03
C LEU A 132 -22.22 -21.17 -2.18
N GLU A 133 -21.67 -22.25 -1.64
CA GLU A 133 -22.40 -23.15 -0.74
C GLU A 133 -22.82 -22.39 0.51
N ASP A 134 -24.07 -22.59 0.94
CA ASP A 134 -24.75 -21.66 1.85
C ASP A 134 -24.56 -22.01 3.34
N ASN A 135 -23.92 -23.16 3.59
CA ASN A 135 -23.69 -23.76 4.90
C ASN A 135 -22.22 -23.65 5.31
N LEU A 136 -21.94 -23.08 6.48
CA LEU A 136 -20.58 -22.88 6.99
C LEU A 136 -19.80 -24.21 7.13
N THR A 137 -20.47 -25.33 7.39
CA THR A 137 -19.83 -26.66 7.51
C THR A 137 -19.15 -27.14 6.22
N TYR A 138 -19.52 -26.57 5.06
CA TYR A 138 -18.82 -26.81 3.81
C TYR A 138 -17.41 -26.21 3.78
N TYR A 139 -17.19 -25.14 4.56
CA TYR A 139 -15.92 -24.41 4.61
C TYR A 139 -15.09 -24.74 5.85
N LEU A 140 -15.76 -25.03 6.96
CA LEU A 140 -15.14 -25.40 8.24
C LEU A 140 -15.74 -26.73 8.71
N ASP A 141 -14.92 -27.79 8.80
CA ASP A 141 -15.35 -29.02 9.46
C ASP A 141 -15.19 -28.90 11.00
N HIS A 142 -15.72 -29.90 11.71
CA HIS A 142 -15.56 -30.03 13.16
C HIS A 142 -16.00 -28.80 13.99
N LEU A 143 -16.97 -28.02 13.51
CA LEU A 143 -17.58 -26.92 14.26
C LEU A 143 -18.16 -27.43 15.59
N PRO A 144 -17.72 -26.91 16.74
CA PRO A 144 -18.24 -27.34 18.04
C PRO A 144 -19.71 -26.96 18.26
N PRO A 145 -20.47 -27.77 19.02
CA PRO A 145 -21.90 -27.54 19.27
C PRO A 145 -22.18 -26.38 20.24
N PHE A 146 -21.17 -25.86 20.97
CA PHE A 146 -21.35 -24.74 21.90
C PHE A 146 -21.35 -23.37 21.20
N LEU A 147 -20.96 -23.32 19.92
CA LEU A 147 -20.92 -22.08 19.15
C LEU A 147 -22.33 -21.63 18.75
N THR A 148 -22.59 -20.34 18.93
CA THR A 148 -23.76 -19.69 18.33
C THR A 148 -23.34 -19.12 16.98
N ILE A 149 -23.91 -19.64 15.90
CA ILE A 149 -23.60 -19.25 14.53
C ILE A 149 -24.85 -18.66 13.89
N SER A 150 -24.80 -17.37 13.52
CA SER A 150 -25.85 -16.69 12.76
C SER A 150 -25.36 -16.33 11.38
N LYS A 151 -26.18 -16.57 10.36
CA LYS A 151 -25.93 -16.11 9.00
C LYS A 151 -26.35 -14.65 8.90
N GLU A 152 -25.47 -13.82 8.36
CA GLU A 152 -25.63 -12.36 8.32
C GLU A 152 -25.71 -11.86 6.88
N GLN A 153 -26.29 -10.68 6.69
CA GLN A 153 -26.32 -10.04 5.39
C GLN A 153 -24.96 -9.39 5.07
N SER A 154 -24.39 -9.75 3.92
CA SER A 154 -23.18 -9.12 3.39
C SER A 154 -23.51 -7.85 2.61
N ASP A 155 -22.64 -6.84 2.73
CA ASP A 155 -22.70 -5.59 1.93
C ASP A 155 -21.83 -5.64 0.67
N THR A 156 -21.16 -6.76 0.42
CA THR A 156 -20.27 -6.97 -0.73
C THR A 156 -20.88 -7.94 -1.73
N PRO A 157 -20.58 -7.80 -3.03
CA PRO A 157 -21.13 -8.71 -4.05
C PRO A 157 -20.63 -10.14 -3.84
N ASP A 158 -21.44 -11.13 -4.24
CA ASP A 158 -21.05 -12.54 -4.32
C ASP A 158 -20.33 -13.10 -3.07
N THR A 159 -20.83 -12.74 -1.89
CA THR A 159 -20.25 -13.16 -0.60
C THR A 159 -21.30 -13.69 0.36
N LEU A 160 -20.87 -14.62 1.21
CA LEU A 160 -21.62 -15.15 2.35
C LEU A 160 -20.91 -14.73 3.65
N LEU A 161 -21.68 -14.56 4.71
CA LEU A 161 -21.18 -14.02 5.97
C LEU A 161 -21.87 -14.70 7.16
N TRP A 162 -21.09 -15.00 8.19
CA TRP A 162 -21.56 -15.55 9.46
C TRP A 162 -20.92 -14.85 10.65
N SER A 163 -21.72 -14.60 11.68
CA SER A 163 -21.27 -14.20 13.02
C SER A 163 -21.19 -15.45 13.90
N ILE A 164 -20.06 -15.64 14.57
CA ILE A 164 -19.76 -16.80 15.40
C ILE A 164 -19.42 -16.31 16.79
N THR A 165 -20.16 -16.78 17.80
CA THR A 165 -20.04 -16.29 19.17
C THR A 165 -20.10 -17.40 20.22
N TYR A 166 -19.46 -17.17 21.37
CA TYR A 166 -19.56 -18.00 22.57
C TYR A 166 -19.21 -17.18 23.82
N PRO A 167 -19.68 -17.58 25.03
CA PRO A 167 -19.43 -16.81 26.26
C PRO A 167 -18.01 -16.97 26.79
N VAL A 168 -17.48 -15.93 27.43
CA VAL A 168 -16.22 -15.93 28.19
C VAL A 168 -16.46 -15.29 29.56
N ASN A 169 -15.89 -15.90 30.61
CA ASN A 169 -16.13 -15.45 31.99
C ASN A 169 -15.61 -14.03 32.23
N ALA A 170 -16.16 -13.35 33.24
CA ALA A 170 -15.66 -12.09 33.75
C ALA A 170 -14.21 -12.17 34.29
N ALA A 171 -13.53 -11.02 34.33
CA ALA A 171 -12.28 -10.85 35.06
C ALA A 171 -12.47 -11.02 36.58
N SER A 172 -11.47 -11.64 37.23
CA SER A 172 -11.40 -11.81 38.67
C SER A 172 -10.30 -10.92 39.25
N GLY A 173 -10.67 -9.73 39.69
CA GLY A 173 -9.72 -8.72 40.15
C GLY A 173 -8.82 -8.24 39.01
N LYS A 174 -7.53 -8.55 39.10
CA LYS A 174 -6.48 -8.19 38.12
C LYS A 174 -6.31 -9.24 37.00
N THR A 175 -6.88 -10.41 37.18
CA THR A 175 -6.75 -11.52 36.21
C THR A 175 -7.91 -11.48 35.21
N PRO A 176 -7.67 -11.47 33.90
CA PRO A 176 -8.74 -11.53 32.91
C PRO A 176 -9.48 -12.86 32.96
N GLY A 177 -10.75 -12.87 32.56
CA GLY A 177 -11.40 -14.12 32.18
C GLY A 177 -10.77 -14.65 30.90
N HIS A 178 -10.47 -15.95 30.83
CA HIS A 178 -9.73 -16.53 29.72
C HIS A 178 -10.48 -17.70 29.09
N SER A 179 -10.40 -17.82 27.76
CA SER A 179 -10.83 -19.00 27.00
C SER A 179 -9.87 -19.31 25.86
N SER A 180 -9.74 -20.60 25.53
CA SER A 180 -8.96 -21.10 24.40
C SER A 180 -9.72 -22.27 23.78
N GLU A 181 -10.54 -21.96 22.78
CA GLU A 181 -11.53 -22.89 22.23
C GLU A 181 -11.32 -23.13 20.73
N LYS A 182 -11.61 -24.33 20.25
CA LYS A 182 -11.49 -24.65 18.81
C LYS A 182 -12.65 -24.04 18.03
N LEU A 183 -12.40 -23.54 16.83
CA LEU A 183 -13.44 -23.08 15.89
C LEU A 183 -13.82 -24.18 14.90
N GLY A 184 -12.83 -24.76 14.22
CA GLY A 184 -13.01 -25.77 13.17
C GLY A 184 -11.80 -25.84 12.25
N ARG A 185 -11.77 -26.81 11.31
CA ARG A 185 -10.68 -26.92 10.32
C ARG A 185 -11.14 -26.40 8.95
N PRO A 186 -10.38 -25.51 8.30
CA PRO A 186 -10.60 -25.15 6.90
C PRO A 186 -10.55 -26.39 6.00
N THR A 187 -11.60 -26.60 5.20
CA THR A 187 -11.68 -27.73 4.26
C THR A 187 -11.21 -27.32 2.87
N ASN A 188 -10.92 -28.30 2.01
CA ASN A 188 -10.56 -28.09 0.59
C ASN A 188 -9.44 -27.04 0.37
N LEU A 189 -8.50 -26.96 1.31
CA LEU A 189 -7.51 -25.89 1.43
C LEU A 189 -6.35 -26.06 0.43
N SER A 190 -6.13 -25.04 -0.39
CA SER A 190 -4.94 -24.89 -1.24
C SER A 190 -3.80 -24.19 -0.50
N ARG A 191 -4.05 -22.94 -0.09
CA ARG A 191 -3.09 -22.05 0.55
C ARG A 191 -3.78 -21.18 1.57
N TRP A 192 -3.03 -20.69 2.55
CA TRP A 192 -3.54 -19.76 3.53
C TRP A 192 -2.64 -18.54 3.65
N PHE A 193 -3.24 -17.44 4.06
CA PHE A 193 -2.63 -16.17 4.40
C PHE A 193 -3.17 -15.74 5.75
N ALA A 194 -2.33 -15.18 6.61
CA ALA A 194 -2.76 -14.63 7.89
C ALA A 194 -2.04 -13.33 8.19
N GLU A 195 -2.76 -12.38 8.75
CA GLU A 195 -2.18 -11.22 9.42
C GLU A 195 -1.98 -11.56 10.88
N ILE A 196 -0.72 -11.79 11.26
CA ILE A 196 -0.34 -12.17 12.62
C ILE A 196 0.18 -10.98 13.40
N ARG A 197 0.13 -11.08 14.73
CA ARG A 197 0.77 -10.16 15.66
C ARG A 197 2.26 -10.48 15.68
N LEU A 198 3.06 -9.76 14.89
CA LEU A 198 4.51 -9.99 14.81
C LEU A 198 5.12 -9.84 16.20
N TRP A 199 4.69 -8.81 16.93
CA TRP A 199 4.88 -8.60 18.36
C TRP A 199 3.89 -7.52 18.80
N GLY A 200 3.98 -7.01 20.03
CA GLY A 200 3.02 -6.04 20.58
C GLY A 200 2.61 -4.91 19.62
N PRO A 201 3.57 -4.20 18.97
CA PRO A 201 3.30 -3.05 18.11
C PRO A 201 2.74 -3.34 16.72
N TRP A 202 3.16 -4.45 16.11
CA TRP A 202 3.10 -4.63 14.66
C TRP A 202 2.39 -5.91 14.25
N ILE A 203 1.60 -5.82 13.17
CA ILE A 203 1.13 -6.98 12.42
C ILE A 203 2.11 -7.31 11.29
N ALA A 204 2.10 -8.56 10.84
CA ALA A 204 2.87 -9.00 9.70
C ALA A 204 2.19 -10.17 8.97
N PRO A 205 2.47 -10.34 7.67
CA PRO A 205 1.93 -11.45 6.91
C PRO A 205 2.61 -12.78 7.26
N ARG A 206 1.81 -13.85 7.22
CA ARG A 206 2.24 -15.23 7.14
C ARG A 206 1.47 -15.98 6.07
N GLN A 207 2.13 -16.93 5.44
CA GLN A 207 1.54 -17.76 4.42
C GLN A 207 1.93 -19.21 4.65
N GLY A 208 1.11 -20.11 4.14
CA GLY A 208 1.42 -21.53 4.10
C GLY A 208 0.50 -22.31 3.18
N LYS A 209 0.69 -23.62 3.16
CA LYS A 209 0.01 -24.55 2.26
C LYS A 209 -0.60 -25.68 3.08
N GLU A 210 -1.72 -26.23 2.62
CA GLU A 210 -2.38 -27.46 3.11
C GLU A 210 -2.89 -27.49 4.57
N ARG A 211 -2.13 -26.93 5.52
CA ARG A 211 -2.43 -26.95 6.95
C ARG A 211 -2.20 -25.58 7.56
N PHE A 212 -3.21 -25.05 8.24
CA PHE A 212 -3.13 -23.75 8.93
C PHE A 212 -2.24 -23.85 10.17
N GLN A 213 -1.07 -23.20 10.12
CA GLN A 213 -0.10 -23.19 11.21
C GLN A 213 0.70 -21.87 11.22
N PRO A 214 0.05 -20.73 11.55
CA PRO A 214 0.79 -19.50 11.78
C PRO A 214 1.74 -19.63 12.98
N ASP A 215 2.92 -19.02 12.92
CA ASP A 215 3.91 -19.02 14.01
C ASP A 215 3.51 -18.13 15.19
N LYS A 216 2.54 -17.24 15.00
CA LYS A 216 2.04 -16.27 16.00
C LYS A 216 0.53 -16.12 15.90
N GLU A 217 -0.04 -15.44 16.89
CA GLU A 217 -1.47 -15.14 16.96
C GLU A 217 -1.94 -14.32 15.75
N ALA A 218 -2.90 -14.83 14.99
CA ALA A 218 -3.54 -14.18 13.86
C ALA A 218 -4.74 -13.30 14.29
N ILE A 219 -4.90 -12.16 13.63
CA ILE A 219 -6.09 -11.30 13.71
C ILE A 219 -7.05 -11.65 12.57
N LEU A 220 -6.51 -11.87 11.37
CA LEU A 220 -7.24 -12.28 10.18
C LEU A 220 -6.54 -13.49 9.55
N ALA A 221 -7.32 -14.46 9.10
CA ALA A 221 -6.85 -15.61 8.33
C ALA A 221 -7.71 -15.79 7.08
N ALA A 222 -7.08 -15.96 5.93
CA ALA A 222 -7.72 -16.21 4.65
C ALA A 222 -7.25 -17.55 4.07
N PHE A 223 -8.15 -18.28 3.43
CA PHE A 223 -7.95 -19.64 2.95
C PHE A 223 -8.39 -19.73 1.49
N GLU A 224 -7.44 -19.89 0.58
CA GLU A 224 -7.70 -20.20 -0.83
C GLU A 224 -8.08 -21.66 -0.95
N ARG A 225 -9.22 -21.95 -1.58
CA ARG A 225 -9.73 -23.31 -1.76
C ARG A 225 -9.49 -23.81 -3.19
N HIS A 226 -9.47 -25.13 -3.36
CA HIS A 226 -9.32 -25.74 -4.69
C HIS A 226 -10.53 -25.52 -5.62
N ASP A 227 -11.66 -25.06 -5.10
CA ASP A 227 -12.84 -24.66 -5.88
C ASP A 227 -12.80 -23.20 -6.36
N GLY A 228 -11.73 -22.45 -6.02
CA GLY A 228 -11.53 -21.06 -6.36
C GLY A 228 -12.30 -20.05 -5.51
N SER A 229 -12.95 -20.50 -4.44
CA SER A 229 -13.51 -19.62 -3.40
C SER A 229 -12.49 -19.34 -2.28
N HIS A 230 -12.76 -18.30 -1.50
CA HIS A 230 -11.90 -17.85 -0.41
C HIS A 230 -12.72 -17.78 0.88
N LEU A 231 -12.29 -18.48 1.93
CA LEU A 231 -12.80 -18.31 3.29
C LEU A 231 -11.92 -17.31 4.03
N VAL A 232 -12.51 -16.30 4.66
CA VAL A 232 -11.84 -15.33 5.54
C VAL A 232 -12.44 -15.47 6.93
N VAL A 233 -11.59 -15.55 7.94
CA VAL A 233 -11.96 -15.57 9.35
C VAL A 233 -11.27 -14.38 10.03
N LEU A 234 -12.05 -13.56 10.73
CA LEU A 234 -11.60 -12.36 11.42
C LEU A 234 -11.95 -12.46 12.91
N ALA A 235 -10.97 -12.30 13.77
CA ALA A 235 -11.16 -12.21 15.22
C ALA A 235 -11.47 -10.74 15.60
N VAL A 236 -12.70 -10.48 16.05
CA VAL A 236 -13.14 -9.14 16.43
C VAL A 236 -12.76 -8.89 17.89
N SER A 237 -12.03 -7.82 18.16
CA SER A 237 -11.54 -7.47 19.51
C SER A 237 -12.08 -6.12 19.99
N GLY A 238 -12.00 -5.88 21.31
CA GLY A 238 -12.34 -4.61 21.96
C GLY A 238 -13.83 -4.43 22.29
N VAL A 239 -14.73 -5.12 21.59
CA VAL A 239 -16.16 -5.15 21.92
C VAL A 239 -16.38 -5.88 23.24
N ASP A 240 -17.13 -5.27 24.16
CA ASP A 240 -17.31 -5.74 25.55
C ASP A 240 -15.99 -5.98 26.30
N GLU A 241 -14.92 -5.25 25.95
CA GLU A 241 -13.59 -5.44 26.53
C GLU A 241 -13.02 -6.86 26.36
N VAL A 242 -13.45 -7.57 25.31
CA VAL A 242 -12.94 -8.89 24.94
C VAL A 242 -11.88 -8.76 23.84
N LEU A 243 -10.66 -9.18 24.12
CA LEU A 243 -9.61 -9.39 23.12
C LEU A 243 -9.72 -10.81 22.59
N THR A 244 -9.76 -10.99 21.28
CA THR A 244 -9.76 -12.31 20.63
C THR A 244 -8.71 -12.36 19.54
N THR A 245 -7.97 -13.47 19.51
CA THR A 245 -6.98 -13.79 18.47
C THR A 245 -7.15 -15.25 18.03
N MET A 246 -6.51 -15.63 16.93
CA MET A 246 -6.54 -16.98 16.40
C MET A 246 -5.15 -17.62 16.38
N ASN A 247 -5.07 -18.91 16.69
CA ASN A 247 -3.88 -19.73 16.54
C ASN A 247 -4.29 -21.09 15.96
N HIS A 248 -3.48 -22.12 16.14
CA HIS A 248 -3.73 -23.47 15.67
C HIS A 248 -3.51 -24.52 16.75
N ASP A 249 -4.12 -25.70 16.59
CA ASP A 249 -3.92 -26.85 17.47
C ASP A 249 -2.78 -27.79 17.03
N GLY A 250 -2.15 -27.51 15.88
CA GLY A 250 -1.10 -28.34 15.28
C GLY A 250 -1.61 -29.28 14.20
N ASP A 251 -2.91 -29.60 14.20
CA ASP A 251 -3.58 -30.41 13.18
C ASP A 251 -4.40 -29.56 12.20
N GLY A 252 -4.10 -28.26 12.13
CA GLY A 252 -4.71 -27.31 11.21
C GLY A 252 -6.06 -26.76 11.64
N MET A 253 -6.56 -27.07 12.85
CA MET A 253 -7.78 -26.43 13.36
C MET A 253 -7.46 -25.02 13.81
N ILE A 254 -8.38 -24.09 13.54
CA ILE A 254 -8.32 -22.74 14.07
C ILE A 254 -8.69 -22.79 15.56
N VAL A 255 -7.86 -22.19 16.40
CA VAL A 255 -8.08 -22.05 17.86
C VAL A 255 -8.28 -20.58 18.18
N MET A 256 -9.38 -20.23 18.85
CA MET A 256 -9.71 -18.88 19.29
C MET A 256 -9.22 -18.67 20.71
N ASN A 257 -8.25 -17.78 20.91
CA ASN A 257 -7.75 -17.37 22.22
C ASN A 257 -8.39 -16.05 22.61
N SER A 258 -9.02 -15.98 23.78
CA SER A 258 -9.70 -14.77 24.22
C SER A 258 -9.41 -14.41 25.67
N ASN A 259 -9.34 -13.10 25.94
CA ASN A 259 -9.25 -12.51 27.26
C ASN A 259 -10.36 -11.48 27.43
N ASN A 260 -11.09 -11.56 28.54
CA ASN A 260 -12.12 -10.61 28.93
C ASN A 260 -11.65 -9.81 30.15
N ASP A 261 -11.47 -8.50 29.96
CA ASP A 261 -11.05 -7.58 31.01
C ASP A 261 -12.23 -6.96 31.78
N SER A 262 -13.46 -7.20 31.33
CA SER A 262 -14.67 -6.70 31.97
C SER A 262 -14.96 -7.40 33.30
N LYS A 263 -15.66 -6.70 34.21
CA LYS A 263 -16.19 -7.27 35.46
C LYS A 263 -17.45 -8.12 35.25
N LYS A 264 -17.88 -8.26 34.00
CA LYS A 264 -19.05 -9.03 33.59
C LYS A 264 -18.62 -10.10 32.60
N ASP A 265 -19.39 -11.18 32.49
CA ASP A 265 -19.20 -12.15 31.44
C ASP A 265 -19.33 -11.46 30.07
N GLY A 266 -18.44 -11.82 29.17
CA GLY A 266 -18.31 -11.25 27.84
C GLY A 266 -18.68 -12.27 26.77
N ILE A 267 -18.62 -11.82 25.51
CA ILE A 267 -18.91 -12.64 24.35
C ILE A 267 -17.73 -12.55 23.38
N VAL A 268 -17.15 -13.71 23.09
CA VAL A 268 -16.14 -13.85 22.04
C VAL A 268 -16.82 -13.73 20.68
N ARG A 269 -16.23 -12.97 19.75
CA ARG A 269 -16.80 -12.68 18.43
C ARG A 269 -15.82 -12.98 17.31
N VAL A 270 -16.22 -13.87 16.41
CA VAL A 270 -15.49 -14.20 15.19
C VAL A 270 -16.42 -14.03 14.00
N VAL A 271 -15.89 -13.45 12.92
CA VAL A 271 -16.62 -13.28 11.67
C VAL A 271 -16.02 -14.21 10.63
N ALA A 272 -16.86 -15.02 9.99
CA ALA A 272 -16.46 -15.83 8.84
C ALA A 272 -17.15 -15.28 7.59
N ALA A 273 -16.38 -15.02 6.54
CA ALA A 273 -16.88 -14.59 5.24
C ALA A 273 -16.34 -15.48 4.14
N VAL A 274 -17.16 -15.75 3.12
CA VAL A 274 -16.72 -16.49 1.93
C VAL A 274 -17.04 -15.66 0.69
N GLY A 275 -16.09 -15.58 -0.24
CA GLY A 275 -16.26 -14.87 -1.51
C GLY A 275 -15.62 -15.60 -2.67
N LYS A 276 -16.06 -15.27 -3.89
CA LYS A 276 -15.35 -15.68 -5.12
C LYS A 276 -14.03 -14.93 -5.29
N LYS A 277 -13.92 -13.71 -4.76
CA LYS A 277 -12.66 -12.97 -4.68
C LYS A 277 -12.25 -12.81 -3.22
N LEU A 278 -10.96 -12.93 -2.94
CA LEU A 278 -10.42 -12.66 -1.62
C LEU A 278 -10.80 -11.26 -1.12
N GLU A 279 -10.65 -10.25 -1.98
CA GLU A 279 -10.92 -8.86 -1.63
C GLU A 279 -12.36 -8.66 -1.13
N ASP A 280 -13.34 -9.23 -1.83
CA ASP A 280 -14.76 -9.15 -1.45
C ASP A 280 -15.00 -9.83 -0.10
N ALA A 281 -14.39 -10.99 0.15
CA ALA A 281 -14.53 -11.72 1.41
C ALA A 281 -13.90 -10.96 2.61
N VAL A 282 -12.72 -10.36 2.40
CA VAL A 282 -12.10 -9.50 3.43
C VAL A 282 -12.97 -8.28 3.70
N ALA A 283 -13.42 -7.59 2.65
CA ALA A 283 -14.32 -6.45 2.75
C ALA A 283 -15.60 -6.78 3.52
N ALA A 284 -16.25 -7.92 3.22
CA ALA A 284 -17.44 -8.41 3.92
C ALA A 284 -17.19 -8.52 5.44
N SER A 285 -16.09 -9.17 5.83
CA SER A 285 -15.73 -9.37 7.22
C SER A 285 -15.46 -8.05 7.95
N MET A 286 -14.75 -7.12 7.30
CA MET A 286 -14.37 -5.83 7.87
C MET A 286 -15.56 -4.86 7.98
N TYR A 287 -16.46 -4.84 7.00
CA TYR A 287 -17.68 -4.04 7.05
C TYR A 287 -18.63 -4.54 8.14
N TYR A 288 -18.75 -5.85 8.34
CA TYR A 288 -19.54 -6.39 9.44
C TYR A 288 -18.90 -6.10 10.81
N ALA A 289 -17.59 -6.28 10.94
CA ALA A 289 -16.87 -5.91 12.18
C ALA A 289 -17.07 -4.43 12.52
N ARG A 290 -17.02 -3.54 11.51
CA ARG A 290 -17.31 -2.11 11.68
C ARG A 290 -18.73 -1.86 12.20
N LYS A 291 -19.75 -2.57 11.68
CA LYS A 291 -21.12 -2.48 12.20
C LYS A 291 -21.19 -2.87 13.67
N LEU A 292 -20.52 -3.96 14.06
CA LEU A 292 -20.49 -4.43 15.46
C LEU A 292 -19.85 -3.41 16.39
N VAL A 293 -18.67 -2.90 16.04
CA VAL A 293 -17.94 -1.91 16.85
C VAL A 293 -18.75 -0.62 16.96
N MET A 294 -19.25 -0.07 15.85
CA MET A 294 -20.01 1.19 15.88
C MET A 294 -21.32 1.06 16.67
N ALA A 295 -21.97 -0.10 16.64
CA ALA A 295 -23.16 -0.35 17.46
C ALA A 295 -22.82 -0.41 18.96
N TYR A 296 -21.67 -1.00 19.31
CA TYR A 296 -21.19 -1.06 20.68
C TYR A 296 -20.79 0.34 21.21
N ASP A 297 -20.05 1.13 20.43
CA ASP A 297 -19.69 2.50 20.79
C ASP A 297 -20.94 3.36 21.06
N ALA A 298 -21.94 3.30 20.17
CA ALA A 298 -23.20 4.03 20.34
C ALA A 298 -23.98 3.60 21.60
N SER A 299 -23.83 2.35 22.04
CA SER A 299 -24.48 1.82 23.24
C SER A 299 -23.79 2.23 24.55
N THR A 300 -22.51 2.58 24.49
CA THR A 300 -21.71 2.96 25.66
C THR A 300 -21.63 4.48 25.85
N GLY A 301 -21.89 5.28 24.81
CA GLY A 301 -22.43 6.64 24.90
C GLY A 301 -21.56 7.75 25.50
N GLU A 302 -20.27 7.51 25.81
CA GLU A 302 -19.53 8.42 26.70
C GLU A 302 -18.82 9.60 26.01
N ILE A 303 -18.58 9.60 24.69
CA ILE A 303 -17.65 10.58 24.06
C ILE A 303 -18.18 11.25 22.77
N ASP A 304 -19.35 10.83 22.28
CA ASP A 304 -19.85 11.23 20.96
C ASP A 304 -20.20 12.72 20.79
N THR A 305 -20.61 13.41 21.86
CA THR A 305 -21.14 14.78 21.71
C THR A 305 -20.03 15.80 21.40
N GLU A 306 -18.92 15.74 22.13
CA GLU A 306 -17.79 16.65 21.94
C GLU A 306 -17.05 16.35 20.64
N MET A 307 -16.84 15.07 20.34
CA MET A 307 -16.20 14.64 19.11
C MET A 307 -17.03 15.04 17.88
N LYS A 308 -18.36 14.86 17.94
CA LYS A 308 -19.26 15.30 16.88
C LYS A 308 -19.23 16.81 16.67
N ALA A 309 -19.21 17.61 17.75
CA ALA A 309 -19.09 19.06 17.63
C ALA A 309 -17.78 19.48 16.94
N LEU A 310 -16.65 18.84 17.26
CA LEU A 310 -15.36 19.10 16.61
C LEU A 310 -15.36 18.68 15.13
N ILE A 311 -16.07 17.60 14.78
CA ILE A 311 -16.23 17.14 13.40
C ILE A 311 -17.14 18.08 12.60
N ASP A 312 -18.22 18.58 13.20
CA ASP A 312 -19.14 19.51 12.53
C ASP A 312 -18.45 20.87 12.26
N ASP A 313 -17.55 21.31 13.15
CA ASP A 313 -16.69 22.49 12.94
C ASP A 313 -15.52 22.24 11.97
N PHE A 314 -15.21 20.97 11.65
CA PHE A 314 -14.18 20.62 10.70
C PHE A 314 -14.58 21.09 9.30
N LYS A 315 -13.88 22.11 8.80
CA LYS A 315 -14.05 22.58 7.42
C LYS A 315 -13.10 21.79 6.52
N PRO A 316 -13.60 20.87 5.66
CA PRO A 316 -12.78 20.25 4.64
C PRO A 316 -12.39 21.31 3.62
N GLN A 317 -11.23 21.92 3.81
CA GLN A 317 -10.63 22.80 2.81
C GLN A 317 -9.72 21.97 1.93
N TRP A 318 -9.85 22.11 0.61
CA TRP A 318 -8.80 21.66 -0.31
C TRP A 318 -7.58 22.57 -0.10
N LEU A 319 -6.64 22.07 0.68
CA LEU A 319 -5.29 22.59 0.88
C LEU A 319 -4.36 21.41 0.58
N GLU A 320 -3.15 21.66 0.07
CA GLU A 320 -2.15 20.59 -0.08
C GLU A 320 -2.04 19.89 1.30
N ASN A 321 -2.57 18.67 1.38
CA ASN A 321 -2.86 18.06 2.67
C ASN A 321 -1.55 17.71 3.37
N TRP A 322 -1.60 17.65 4.70
CA TRP A 322 -0.50 17.15 5.54
C TRP A 322 0.21 15.91 4.95
N TYR A 323 -0.54 14.98 4.36
CA TYR A 323 -0.02 13.74 3.77
C TYR A 323 0.34 13.81 2.27
N ASP A 324 0.15 14.96 1.60
CA ASP A 324 0.50 15.18 0.18
C ASP A 324 1.78 16.02 0.01
N GLY A 325 2.38 16.49 1.11
CA GLY A 325 3.66 17.21 1.11
C GLY A 325 4.86 16.27 1.31
N LEU A 326 5.98 16.57 0.64
CA LEU A 326 7.25 15.92 0.97
C LEU A 326 7.64 16.31 2.40
N SER A 327 7.95 15.31 3.23
CA SER A 327 8.30 15.54 4.63
C SER A 327 9.74 15.15 4.95
N TYR A 328 10.36 15.82 5.91
CA TYR A 328 11.65 15.42 6.48
C TYR A 328 11.46 14.96 7.93
N CYS A 329 11.98 13.79 8.27
CA CYS A 329 12.00 13.26 9.63
C CYS A 329 13.43 13.27 10.19
N THR A 330 13.63 13.77 11.41
CA THR A 330 14.96 13.94 12.00
C THR A 330 15.61 12.65 12.51
N TRP A 331 14.88 11.53 12.61
CA TRP A 331 15.30 10.32 13.31
C TRP A 331 16.64 9.74 12.82
N ASN A 332 16.67 9.11 11.64
CA ASN A 332 17.87 8.46 11.12
C ASN A 332 18.94 9.48 10.70
N GLY A 333 18.53 10.61 10.11
CA GLY A 333 19.45 11.62 9.58
C GLY A 333 20.25 12.39 10.65
N LEU A 334 19.66 12.70 11.81
CA LEU A 334 20.28 13.55 12.85
C LEU A 334 20.65 12.80 14.14
N GLY A 335 20.09 11.60 14.32
CA GLY A 335 20.32 10.71 15.45
C GLY A 335 19.72 11.21 16.77
N GLN A 336 19.85 10.38 17.81
CA GLN A 336 19.21 10.57 19.12
C GLN A 336 19.66 11.81 19.91
N LYS A 337 20.83 12.39 19.60
CA LYS A 337 21.31 13.62 20.28
C LYS A 337 20.82 14.85 19.53
N LEU A 338 19.50 15.07 19.53
CA LEU A 338 18.85 16.13 18.76
C LEU A 338 19.06 17.51 19.40
N THR A 339 19.28 18.54 18.58
CA THR A 339 19.46 19.94 19.01
C THR A 339 18.86 20.89 17.98
N GLU A 340 18.53 22.13 18.36
CA GLU A 340 18.05 23.15 17.42
C GLU A 340 19.08 23.41 16.31
N GLU A 341 20.39 23.39 16.62
CA GLU A 341 21.47 23.55 15.65
C GLU A 341 21.47 22.47 14.57
N LYS A 342 21.34 21.19 14.96
CA LYS A 342 21.27 20.08 13.99
C LYS A 342 20.07 20.21 13.05
N ILE A 343 18.92 20.62 13.57
CA ILE A 343 17.72 20.86 12.77
C ILE A 343 18.01 21.98 11.75
N PHE A 344 18.58 23.11 12.20
CA PHE A 344 18.89 24.21 11.28
C PHE A 344 19.91 23.82 10.21
N ASN A 345 20.95 23.04 10.55
CA ASN A 345 21.94 22.55 9.59
C ASN A 345 21.30 21.62 8.54
N ALA A 346 20.36 20.76 8.95
CA ALA A 346 19.62 19.89 8.03
C ALA A 346 18.73 20.70 7.09
N LEU A 347 17.96 21.66 7.61
CA LEU A 347 17.09 22.52 6.80
C LEU A 347 17.90 23.40 5.84
N GLU A 348 19.07 23.89 6.27
CA GLU A 348 19.97 24.64 5.40
C GLU A 348 20.53 23.75 4.28
N SER A 349 20.89 22.50 4.59
CA SER A 349 21.32 21.51 3.59
C SER A 349 20.24 21.25 2.54
N LEU A 350 18.99 21.00 2.97
CA LEU A 350 17.86 20.81 2.06
C LEU A 350 17.65 22.04 1.17
N SER A 351 17.66 23.23 1.77
CA SER A 351 17.48 24.49 1.03
C SER A 351 18.59 24.76 0.02
N LYS A 352 19.86 24.47 0.37
CA LYS A 352 21.01 24.59 -0.55
C LYS A 352 20.92 23.67 -1.77
N ASN A 353 20.19 22.56 -1.65
CA ASN A 353 19.95 21.59 -2.72
C ASN A 353 18.57 21.76 -3.38
N GLU A 354 17.87 22.88 -3.12
CA GLU A 354 16.53 23.17 -3.65
C GLU A 354 15.45 22.13 -3.28
N ILE A 355 15.64 21.41 -2.17
CA ILE A 355 14.68 20.44 -1.64
C ILE A 355 13.73 21.18 -0.69
N ASN A 356 12.58 21.60 -1.21
CA ASN A 356 11.59 22.35 -0.44
C ASN A 356 10.57 21.42 0.23
N ILE A 357 10.86 20.98 1.45
CA ILE A 357 9.92 20.18 2.21
C ILE A 357 8.70 21.01 2.66
N SER A 358 7.52 20.38 2.65
CA SER A 358 6.29 20.97 3.16
C SER A 358 6.10 20.71 4.65
N ASN A 359 6.65 19.60 5.16
CA ASN A 359 6.44 19.14 6.52
C ASN A 359 7.78 18.79 7.19
N LEU A 360 7.92 19.16 8.46
CA LEU A 360 9.04 18.76 9.31
C LEU A 360 8.53 17.90 10.47
N ILE A 361 9.12 16.73 10.68
CA ILE A 361 8.87 15.87 11.83
C ILE A 361 10.10 15.91 12.73
N ILE A 362 9.98 16.59 13.87
CA ILE A 362 10.97 16.60 14.94
C ILE A 362 10.73 15.33 15.76
N ASP A 363 11.51 14.29 15.45
CA ASP A 363 11.40 12.98 16.07
C ASP A 363 12.01 12.97 17.50
N ASP A 364 12.10 11.80 18.12
CA ASP A 364 12.45 11.58 19.52
C ASP A 364 13.74 12.33 19.99
N ASN A 365 13.78 12.64 21.29
CA ASN A 365 14.83 13.33 22.07
C ASN A 365 14.79 14.86 22.06
N TRP A 366 13.64 15.48 21.78
CA TRP A 366 13.44 16.91 22.02
C TRP A 366 12.95 17.20 23.45
N GLN A 367 12.31 16.22 24.10
CA GLN A 367 11.65 16.34 25.40
C GLN A 367 12.62 16.51 26.58
N SER A 368 12.12 17.07 27.68
CA SER A 368 12.82 17.10 28.97
C SER A 368 12.64 15.78 29.74
N LEU A 369 13.73 15.02 29.88
CA LEU A 369 13.76 13.68 30.48
C LEU A 369 14.54 13.65 31.80
N ASN A 370 14.20 12.72 32.69
CA ASN A 370 14.88 12.50 33.99
C ASN A 370 16.36 12.11 33.86
N THR A 371 16.74 11.47 32.76
CA THR A 371 18.09 10.99 32.47
C THR A 371 18.49 11.30 31.02
N ASP A 372 19.77 11.62 30.82
CA ASP A 372 20.38 11.89 29.50
C ASP A 372 21.03 10.64 28.87
N SER A 373 20.95 9.48 29.53
CA SER A 373 21.67 8.25 29.20
C SER A 373 21.03 7.03 29.83
N GLY A 374 21.12 5.88 29.18
CA GLY A 374 20.60 4.61 29.71
C GLY A 374 19.82 3.85 28.65
N ASP A 375 19.06 2.85 29.08
CA ASP A 375 18.03 2.26 28.25
C ASP A 375 16.94 3.31 27.99
N GLN A 376 16.38 3.37 26.78
CA GLN A 376 15.31 4.31 26.46
C GLN A 376 14.08 4.10 27.36
N PHE A 377 13.82 2.87 27.80
CA PHE A 377 12.71 2.53 28.70
C PHE A 377 12.91 3.04 30.14
N ASP A 378 14.13 3.46 30.51
CA ASP A 378 14.40 4.10 31.82
C ASP A 378 14.12 5.61 31.81
N ASN A 379 14.09 6.21 30.62
CA ASN A 379 13.88 7.64 30.46
C ASN A 379 12.38 7.96 30.60
N ALA A 380 12.04 8.87 31.50
CA ALA A 380 10.68 9.26 31.82
C ALA A 380 10.49 10.77 31.67
N TRP A 381 9.28 11.18 31.25
CA TRP A 381 8.99 12.56 30.89
C TRP A 381 8.78 13.46 32.10
N MET A 382 9.46 14.61 32.14
CA MET A 382 9.41 15.51 33.29
C MET A 382 8.43 16.68 33.13
N GLU A 383 8.48 17.38 32.00
CA GLU A 383 7.72 18.61 31.72
C GLU A 383 7.48 18.76 30.22
N PHE A 384 6.45 19.53 29.83
CA PHE A 384 6.09 19.71 28.41
C PHE A 384 7.16 20.45 27.59
N GLU A 385 7.96 21.31 28.22
CA GLU A 385 9.00 22.08 27.53
C GLU A 385 10.17 21.20 27.04
N ALA A 386 10.77 21.61 25.93
CA ALA A 386 11.93 20.95 25.36
C ALA A 386 13.15 20.99 26.29
N ASN A 387 14.05 20.02 26.15
CA ASN A 387 15.24 19.98 26.99
C ASN A 387 16.13 21.23 26.75
N LYS A 388 16.55 21.87 27.84
CA LYS A 388 17.30 23.13 27.81
C LYS A 388 18.70 23.01 27.19
N LYS A 389 19.21 21.78 27.04
CA LYS A 389 20.53 21.50 26.47
C LYS A 389 20.51 21.55 24.95
N GLY A 390 19.51 20.94 24.33
CA GLY A 390 19.30 20.95 22.87
C GLY A 390 18.48 22.14 22.38
N PHE A 391 17.62 22.70 23.23
CA PHE A 391 16.71 23.81 22.94
C PHE A 391 16.82 24.91 24.01
N PRO A 392 17.97 25.61 24.11
CA PRO A 392 18.25 26.57 25.19
C PRO A 392 17.27 27.76 25.27
N ARG A 393 16.57 28.07 24.18
CA ARG A 393 15.54 29.13 24.13
C ARG A 393 14.10 28.59 24.20
N GLY A 394 13.93 27.28 24.41
CA GLY A 394 12.64 26.58 24.41
C GLY A 394 12.12 26.26 23.01
N LEU A 395 11.13 25.38 22.96
CA LEU A 395 10.54 24.87 21.73
C LEU A 395 9.95 26.00 20.87
N LYS A 396 9.17 26.90 21.49
CA LYS A 396 8.51 28.02 20.81
C LYS A 396 9.46 28.92 20.03
N ALA A 397 10.63 29.23 20.60
CA ALA A 397 11.63 30.06 19.93
C ALA A 397 12.19 29.36 18.68
N THR A 398 12.50 28.06 18.80
CA THR A 398 12.99 27.23 17.69
C THR A 398 11.97 27.16 16.56
N ILE A 399 10.70 26.87 16.87
CA ILE A 399 9.64 26.77 15.86
C ILE A 399 9.35 28.12 15.20
N SER A 400 9.38 29.22 15.97
CA SER A 400 9.22 30.57 15.43
C SER A 400 10.33 30.91 14.42
N ASP A 401 11.57 30.53 14.73
CA ASP A 401 12.71 30.73 13.83
C ASP A 401 12.60 29.87 12.56
N ILE A 402 12.15 28.61 12.68
CA ILE A 402 11.90 27.73 11.52
C ILE A 402 10.84 28.34 10.59
N ARG A 403 9.67 28.72 11.12
CA ARG A 403 8.58 29.34 10.33
C ARG A 403 8.96 30.71 9.76
N SER A 404 9.87 31.43 10.41
CA SER A 404 10.41 32.68 9.90
C SER A 404 11.34 32.48 8.70
N LYS A 405 12.30 31.56 8.82
CA LYS A 405 13.37 31.32 7.84
C LYS A 405 12.95 30.44 6.66
N TYR A 406 12.10 29.43 6.89
CA TYR A 406 11.74 28.42 5.89
C TYR A 406 10.25 28.45 5.57
N LYS A 407 9.85 29.37 4.69
CA LYS A 407 8.44 29.64 4.36
C LYS A 407 7.69 28.48 3.70
N HIS A 408 8.41 27.53 3.11
CA HIS A 408 7.84 26.33 2.50
C HIS A 408 7.38 25.30 3.53
N ILE A 409 7.93 25.32 4.75
CA ILE A 409 7.52 24.42 5.83
C ILE A 409 6.19 24.91 6.41
N ARG A 410 5.13 24.20 6.08
CA ARG A 410 3.76 24.50 6.49
C ARG A 410 3.43 23.87 7.82
N HIS A 411 3.82 22.62 7.98
CA HIS A 411 3.48 21.83 9.14
C HIS A 411 4.74 21.39 9.88
N VAL A 412 4.67 21.44 11.20
CA VAL A 412 5.74 20.97 12.07
C VAL A 412 5.14 20.02 13.09
N ALA A 413 5.56 18.77 13.02
CA ALA A 413 5.22 17.72 13.96
C ALA A 413 6.29 17.56 15.02
N VAL A 414 5.89 17.15 16.22
CA VAL A 414 6.79 16.58 17.23
C VAL A 414 6.39 15.15 17.58
N TRP A 415 7.38 14.35 17.94
CA TRP A 415 7.18 12.98 18.41
C TRP A 415 6.88 12.93 19.92
N HIS A 416 6.04 11.99 20.37
CA HIS A 416 5.92 11.58 21.77
C HIS A 416 5.37 10.14 21.88
N ALA A 417 5.47 9.50 23.05
CA ALA A 417 4.84 8.20 23.29
C ALA A 417 3.45 8.36 23.94
N ILE A 418 2.60 7.32 23.89
CA ILE A 418 1.23 7.36 24.44
C ILE A 418 1.19 7.62 25.95
N PHE A 419 2.17 7.11 26.71
CA PHE A 419 2.31 7.33 28.15
C PHE A 419 3.23 8.52 28.49
N GLY A 420 3.48 9.40 27.51
CA GLY A 420 4.42 10.50 27.61
C GLY A 420 5.72 10.18 26.88
N TYR A 421 6.62 9.44 27.55
CA TYR A 421 7.86 8.92 26.96
C TYR A 421 7.96 7.39 27.15
N TRP A 422 9.01 6.76 26.64
CA TRP A 422 9.22 5.31 26.72
C TRP A 422 9.11 4.74 28.14
N GLY A 423 9.67 5.41 29.15
CA GLY A 423 9.57 5.06 30.58
C GLY A 423 8.42 5.74 31.33
N GLY A 424 7.44 6.30 30.62
CA GLY A 424 6.27 6.97 31.19
C GLY A 424 6.58 8.37 31.75
N ILE A 425 6.07 8.66 32.95
CA ILE A 425 6.15 9.95 33.63
C ILE A 425 7.15 9.90 34.78
N ALA A 426 8.02 10.90 34.87
CA ALA A 426 9.03 10.97 35.92
C ALA A 426 8.39 11.34 37.28
N PRO A 427 8.56 10.56 38.36
CA PRO A 427 7.90 10.81 39.66
C PRO A 427 8.22 12.17 40.31
N GLY A 428 9.39 12.75 40.02
CA GLY A 428 9.79 14.08 40.50
C GLY A 428 9.53 15.23 39.52
N GLY A 429 9.04 14.92 38.32
CA GLY A 429 8.78 15.86 37.25
C GLY A 429 7.61 16.80 37.55
N GLN A 430 7.47 17.83 36.73
CA GLN A 430 6.36 18.77 36.82
C GLN A 430 5.02 18.10 36.44
N ILE A 431 5.02 17.21 35.44
CA ILE A 431 3.82 16.44 35.04
C ILE A 431 3.27 15.63 36.22
N ALA A 432 4.11 14.89 36.95
CA ALA A 432 3.67 14.12 38.12
C ALA A 432 3.13 14.96 39.29
N LYS A 433 3.44 16.27 39.32
CA LYS A 433 2.92 17.21 40.33
C LYS A 433 1.58 17.81 39.91
N ASP A 434 1.41 18.05 38.61
CA ASP A 434 0.26 18.75 38.04
C ASP A 434 -0.89 17.81 37.69
N TYR A 435 -0.63 16.51 37.54
CA TYR A 435 -1.62 15.51 37.17
C TYR A 435 -1.58 14.32 38.12
N LYS A 436 -2.75 13.73 38.37
CA LYS A 436 -2.87 12.48 39.10
C LYS A 436 -2.19 11.37 38.28
N THR A 437 -1.26 10.67 38.92
CA THR A 437 -0.54 9.55 38.32
C THR A 437 -0.87 8.23 39.03
N THR A 438 -0.71 7.12 38.31
CA THR A 438 -0.75 5.76 38.87
C THR A 438 0.45 4.96 38.39
N VAL A 439 0.80 3.90 39.12
CA VAL A 439 1.87 2.96 38.71
C VAL A 439 1.23 1.69 38.19
N VAL A 440 1.54 1.35 36.94
CA VAL A 440 1.08 0.14 36.26
C VAL A 440 2.23 -0.83 36.06
N GLU A 441 1.91 -2.11 35.86
CA GLU A 441 2.88 -3.14 35.53
C GLU A 441 2.73 -3.54 34.06
N LEU A 442 3.83 -3.50 33.30
CA LEU A 442 3.89 -3.99 31.92
C LEU A 442 4.25 -5.49 31.91
N LYS A 443 3.74 -6.21 30.92
CA LYS A 443 4.11 -7.62 30.68
C LYS A 443 5.63 -7.74 30.46
N ASP A 444 6.20 -8.86 30.93
CA ASP A 444 7.61 -9.18 30.66
C ASP A 444 7.83 -9.32 29.14
N GLY A 445 8.92 -8.74 28.62
CA GLY A 445 9.20 -8.75 27.18
C GLY A 445 9.92 -7.49 26.71
N VAL A 446 9.19 -6.59 26.04
CA VAL A 446 9.75 -5.42 25.36
C VAL A 446 10.31 -4.38 26.34
N ALA A 447 9.46 -3.85 27.22
CA ALA A 447 9.86 -2.88 28.24
C ALA A 447 9.88 -3.54 29.63
N GLY A 448 8.82 -4.29 29.97
CA GLY A 448 8.67 -4.94 31.27
C GLY A 448 8.65 -3.96 32.46
N GLY A 449 8.34 -4.49 33.64
CA GLY A 449 8.48 -3.74 34.89
C GLY A 449 7.36 -2.71 35.17
N LYS A 450 7.64 -1.81 36.12
CA LYS A 450 6.66 -0.84 36.62
C LYS A 450 6.90 0.53 36.03
N VAL A 451 5.83 1.12 35.50
CA VAL A 451 5.87 2.44 34.86
C VAL A 451 4.84 3.35 35.53
N MET A 452 5.23 4.60 35.78
CA MET A 452 4.31 5.64 36.24
C MET A 452 3.64 6.30 35.03
N VAL A 453 2.32 6.35 35.02
CA VAL A 453 1.50 6.93 33.93
C VAL A 453 0.51 7.92 34.51
N VAL A 454 -0.03 8.82 33.68
CA VAL A 454 -1.18 9.67 34.08
C VAL A 454 -2.39 8.76 34.30
N ALA A 455 -3.08 8.95 35.42
CA ALA A 455 -4.26 8.17 35.78
C ALA A 455 -5.46 8.55 34.90
N GLU A 456 -6.41 7.63 34.78
CA GLU A 456 -7.66 7.81 34.02
C GLU A 456 -8.35 9.16 34.32
N ASP A 457 -8.41 9.57 35.59
CA ASP A 457 -9.09 10.80 36.00
C ASP A 457 -8.54 12.09 35.35
N ASP A 458 -7.26 12.11 34.99
CA ASP A 458 -6.56 13.32 34.53
C ASP A 458 -6.02 13.19 33.08
N VAL A 459 -6.19 12.04 32.42
CA VAL A 459 -5.62 11.80 31.08
C VAL A 459 -6.18 12.74 30.00
N ASP A 460 -7.47 13.06 30.06
CA ASP A 460 -8.09 14.05 29.17
C ASP A 460 -7.47 15.45 29.35
N ARG A 461 -7.38 15.91 30.62
CA ARG A 461 -6.75 17.20 30.95
C ARG A 461 -5.30 17.23 30.48
N PHE A 462 -4.55 16.16 30.71
CA PHE A 462 -3.16 16.04 30.32
C PHE A 462 -2.96 16.22 28.80
N TYR A 463 -3.71 15.48 27.98
CA TYR A 463 -3.59 15.60 26.51
C TYR A 463 -4.07 16.96 26.01
N LYS A 464 -5.14 17.50 26.60
CA LYS A 464 -5.65 18.82 26.27
C LYS A 464 -4.62 19.91 26.53
N ASP A 465 -4.01 19.91 27.72
CA ASP A 465 -3.02 20.91 28.13
C ASP A 465 -1.72 20.76 27.34
N PHE A 466 -1.27 19.51 27.12
CA PHE A 466 -0.07 19.24 26.34
C PHE A 466 -0.21 19.74 24.91
N TYR A 467 -1.31 19.41 24.23
CA TYR A 467 -1.50 19.82 22.84
C TYR A 467 -1.82 21.31 22.72
N GLN A 468 -2.44 21.93 23.74
CA GLN A 468 -2.54 23.37 23.82
C GLN A 468 -1.15 24.03 23.93
N PHE A 469 -0.24 23.48 24.74
CA PHE A 469 1.13 23.96 24.84
C PHE A 469 1.85 23.85 23.48
N LEU A 470 1.79 22.70 22.82
CA LEU A 470 2.38 22.50 21.49
C LEU A 470 1.81 23.48 20.46
N PHE A 471 0.49 23.62 20.41
CA PHE A 471 -0.18 24.60 19.54
C PHE A 471 0.30 26.03 19.81
N SER A 472 0.48 26.40 21.08
CA SER A 472 1.01 27.72 21.48
C SER A 472 2.48 27.96 21.08
N CYS A 473 3.24 26.88 20.85
CA CYS A 473 4.60 26.89 20.32
C CYS A 473 4.62 26.99 18.79
N GLY A 474 3.48 26.83 18.13
CA GLY A 474 3.36 26.79 16.66
C GLY A 474 3.56 25.40 16.06
N ILE A 475 3.49 24.34 16.87
CA ILE A 475 3.35 22.95 16.39
C ILE A 475 1.90 22.73 15.98
N ASP A 476 1.68 22.02 14.88
CA ASP A 476 0.35 21.79 14.32
C ASP A 476 0.08 20.33 13.92
N SER A 477 0.98 19.43 14.30
CA SER A 477 0.87 17.99 14.11
C SER A 477 1.70 17.21 15.13
N VAL A 478 1.47 15.89 15.24
CA VAL A 478 2.20 15.00 16.15
C VAL A 478 2.47 13.63 15.52
N LYS A 479 3.55 12.98 15.93
CA LYS A 479 3.77 11.53 15.75
C LYS A 479 3.69 10.89 17.13
N THR A 480 2.77 9.94 17.31
CA THR A 480 2.52 9.30 18.61
C THR A 480 2.87 7.81 18.54
N ASP A 481 4.00 7.47 19.16
CA ASP A 481 4.55 6.12 19.25
C ASP A 481 4.13 5.40 20.52
N GLY A 482 4.56 4.14 20.65
CA GLY A 482 4.37 3.34 21.86
C GLY A 482 2.91 3.04 22.20
N GLN A 483 1.96 3.22 21.27
CA GLN A 483 0.53 3.07 21.58
C GLN A 483 0.16 1.67 22.03
N PHE A 484 0.85 0.64 21.52
CA PHE A 484 0.72 -0.75 21.95
C PHE A 484 0.99 -0.96 23.44
N PHE A 485 1.65 -0.04 24.16
CA PHE A 485 1.82 -0.19 25.62
C PHE A 485 0.50 -0.33 26.36
N LEU A 486 -0.59 0.21 25.80
CA LEU A 486 -1.95 0.01 26.31
C LEU A 486 -2.38 -1.47 26.31
N ASP A 487 -1.95 -2.25 25.30
CA ASP A 487 -2.18 -3.71 25.22
C ASP A 487 -1.17 -4.51 26.07
N GLU A 488 0.00 -3.94 26.37
CA GLU A 488 1.06 -4.55 27.18
C GLU A 488 0.89 -4.38 28.69
N LEU A 489 -0.12 -3.63 29.15
CA LEU A 489 -0.50 -3.60 30.57
C LEU A 489 -0.81 -5.03 31.05
N LYS A 490 -0.25 -5.43 32.19
CA LYS A 490 -0.35 -6.79 32.73
C LYS A 490 -1.70 -7.08 33.38
N ASP A 491 -2.24 -6.11 34.11
CA ASP A 491 -3.47 -6.29 34.90
C ASP A 491 -4.73 -5.90 34.10
N ALA A 492 -5.79 -6.69 34.26
CA ALA A 492 -7.07 -6.51 33.55
C ALA A 492 -7.79 -5.22 33.92
N ASP A 493 -7.67 -4.76 35.17
CA ASP A 493 -8.26 -3.50 35.60
C ASP A 493 -7.55 -2.28 35.01
N ASP A 494 -6.22 -2.30 34.92
CA ASP A 494 -5.46 -1.25 34.22
C ASP A 494 -5.85 -1.18 32.74
N ARG A 495 -5.92 -2.32 32.03
CA ARG A 495 -6.37 -2.36 30.62
C ARG A 495 -7.76 -1.78 30.44
N ARG A 496 -8.72 -2.21 31.27
CA ARG A 496 -10.11 -1.74 31.21
C ARG A 496 -10.24 -0.23 31.42
N HIS A 497 -9.44 0.37 32.30
CA HIS A 497 -9.51 1.80 32.62
C HIS A 497 -8.66 2.67 31.68
N LEU A 498 -7.54 2.16 31.16
CA LEU A 498 -6.56 3.00 30.46
C LEU A 498 -6.61 2.90 28.94
N ILE A 499 -7.00 1.76 28.34
CA ILE A 499 -6.98 1.59 26.87
C ILE A 499 -7.86 2.65 26.18
N LYS A 500 -9.16 2.67 26.51
CA LYS A 500 -10.12 3.60 25.89
C LYS A 500 -9.81 5.05 26.29
N SER A 501 -9.59 5.31 27.58
CA SER A 501 -9.33 6.65 28.12
C SER A 501 -8.13 7.34 27.48
N TYR A 502 -7.01 6.63 27.26
CA TYR A 502 -5.86 7.20 26.53
C TYR A 502 -6.15 7.40 25.03
N GLN A 503 -6.75 6.39 24.38
CA GLN A 503 -7.05 6.47 22.94
C GLN A 503 -8.02 7.61 22.61
N ASP A 504 -9.02 7.82 23.45
CA ASP A 504 -10.02 8.87 23.26
C ASP A 504 -9.47 10.26 23.62
N ALA A 505 -8.77 10.40 24.75
CA ALA A 505 -8.09 11.66 25.10
C ALA A 505 -7.11 12.11 24.01
N TRP A 506 -6.32 11.18 23.47
CA TRP A 506 -5.44 11.42 22.33
C TRP A 506 -6.24 11.83 21.09
N SER A 507 -7.26 11.05 20.71
CA SER A 507 -8.09 11.28 19.51
C SER A 507 -8.81 12.63 19.52
N ILE A 508 -9.40 13.01 20.66
CA ILE A 508 -10.12 14.28 20.82
C ILE A 508 -9.13 15.45 20.77
N SER A 509 -8.01 15.34 21.49
CA SER A 509 -7.04 16.43 21.56
C SER A 509 -6.35 16.67 20.23
N GLN A 510 -5.94 15.62 19.51
CA GLN A 510 -5.33 15.79 18.19
C GLN A 510 -6.32 16.45 17.22
N LEU A 511 -7.61 16.10 17.29
CA LEU A 511 -8.61 16.68 16.39
C LEU A 511 -8.79 18.17 16.69
N ARG A 512 -8.89 18.52 17.97
CA ARG A 512 -9.09 19.89 18.45
C ARG A 512 -7.95 20.82 18.05
N TYR A 513 -6.70 20.41 18.29
CA TYR A 513 -5.55 21.30 18.12
C TYR A 513 -4.86 21.15 16.76
N PHE A 514 -4.91 19.95 16.18
CA PHE A 514 -4.14 19.59 14.99
C PHE A 514 -5.00 19.14 13.82
N SER A 515 -6.34 19.21 13.90
CA SER A 515 -7.25 18.92 12.79
C SER A 515 -6.95 17.57 12.10
N ALA A 516 -6.74 16.49 12.86
CA ALA A 516 -6.38 15.17 12.32
C ALA A 516 -4.97 15.03 11.74
N ARG A 517 -4.09 16.03 11.88
CA ARG A 517 -2.67 15.93 11.48
C ARG A 517 -1.87 15.17 12.54
N ALA A 518 -2.09 13.86 12.61
CA ALA A 518 -1.36 12.96 13.51
C ALA A 518 -0.87 11.72 12.76
N ILE A 519 0.29 11.20 13.19
CA ILE A 519 0.79 9.88 12.82
C ILE A 519 0.60 8.96 14.02
N SER A 520 -0.28 7.97 13.86
CA SER A 520 -0.51 6.88 14.80
C SER A 520 0.52 5.80 14.55
N CYS A 521 1.41 5.55 15.50
CA CYS A 521 2.56 4.68 15.33
C CYS A 521 2.64 3.64 16.45
N MET A 522 3.17 2.47 16.14
CA MET A 522 3.23 1.31 17.03
C MET A 522 1.85 0.97 17.60
N SER A 523 0.82 1.05 16.77
CA SER A 523 -0.59 1.07 17.18
C SER A 523 -1.41 -0.05 16.54
N GLN A 524 -0.78 -1.12 16.05
CA GLN A 524 -1.48 -2.22 15.37
C GLN A 524 -1.91 -3.35 16.32
N ALA A 525 -1.98 -3.10 17.64
CA ALA A 525 -2.54 -4.09 18.56
C ALA A 525 -4.08 -4.15 18.40
N PRO A 526 -4.72 -5.33 18.49
CA PRO A 526 -6.13 -5.49 18.16
C PRO A 526 -7.07 -4.52 18.87
N PRO A 527 -6.98 -4.27 20.20
CA PRO A 527 -7.88 -3.34 20.87
C PRO A 527 -7.85 -1.92 20.26
N LEU A 528 -6.68 -1.46 19.79
CA LEU A 528 -6.52 -0.15 19.15
C LEU A 528 -7.08 -0.14 17.72
N ILE A 529 -6.84 -1.23 16.97
CA ILE A 529 -7.38 -1.40 15.61
C ILE A 529 -8.90 -1.26 15.66
N PHE A 530 -9.56 -2.03 16.52
CA PHE A 530 -11.02 -2.04 16.57
C PHE A 530 -11.61 -0.80 17.24
N HIS A 531 -10.99 -0.21 18.27
CA HIS A 531 -11.52 0.99 18.94
C HIS A 531 -11.31 2.29 18.15
N SER A 532 -10.10 2.51 17.63
CA SER A 532 -9.71 3.84 17.12
C SER A 532 -9.55 3.90 15.60
N GLN A 533 -9.24 2.78 14.96
CA GLN A 533 -8.83 2.76 13.55
C GLN A 533 -9.90 2.15 12.66
N LEU A 534 -10.71 1.23 13.17
CA LEU A 534 -11.81 0.66 12.41
C LEU A 534 -12.92 1.69 12.24
N PRO A 535 -13.49 2.35 13.28
CA PRO A 535 -14.68 3.20 13.13
C PRO A 535 -14.51 4.35 12.14
N SER A 536 -15.56 4.64 11.37
CA SER A 536 -15.60 5.72 10.35
C SER A 536 -16.26 7.00 10.86
N ASN A 537 -16.37 7.16 12.18
CA ASN A 537 -16.94 8.32 12.86
C ASN A 537 -15.92 9.43 13.14
N LYS A 538 -14.66 9.29 12.69
CA LYS A 538 -13.56 10.27 12.88
C LYS A 538 -12.88 10.55 11.54
N PRO A 539 -12.15 11.67 11.35
CA PRO A 539 -11.30 11.85 10.17
C PRO A 539 -10.17 10.81 10.12
N ARG A 540 -9.72 10.45 8.92
CA ARG A 540 -8.58 9.54 8.74
C ARG A 540 -7.30 10.15 9.32
N VAL A 541 -6.53 9.34 10.04
CA VAL A 541 -5.18 9.65 10.50
C VAL A 541 -4.15 8.79 9.77
N LEU A 542 -2.89 9.23 9.74
CA LEU A 542 -1.80 8.40 9.23
C LEU A 542 -1.53 7.27 10.22
N LEU A 543 -1.31 6.05 9.74
CA LEU A 543 -0.99 4.89 10.58
C LEU A 543 0.29 4.23 10.07
N ARG A 544 1.34 4.16 10.90
CA ARG A 544 2.54 3.40 10.57
C ARG A 544 2.16 1.94 10.35
N ASN A 545 2.43 1.45 9.15
CA ASN A 545 1.85 0.22 8.64
C ASN A 545 2.80 -1.00 8.75
N SER A 546 4.04 -0.79 9.19
CA SER A 546 5.04 -1.82 9.47
C SER A 546 6.01 -1.39 10.57
N ASP A 547 6.93 -2.29 10.92
CA ASP A 547 8.14 -1.94 11.65
C ASP A 547 9.01 -0.91 10.89
N ASP A 548 10.00 -0.35 11.59
CA ASP A 548 10.82 0.75 11.10
C ASP A 548 11.69 0.40 9.89
N PHE A 549 12.02 1.42 9.09
CA PHE A 549 13.11 1.39 8.14
C PHE A 549 14.46 1.41 8.88
N PHE A 550 15.19 0.29 8.80
CA PHE A 550 16.53 0.14 9.36
C PHE A 550 17.61 0.28 8.27
N PRO A 551 18.25 1.45 8.09
CA PRO A 551 19.21 1.67 7.00
C PRO A 551 20.37 0.67 7.02
N GLU A 552 20.82 0.27 8.21
CA GLU A 552 22.00 -0.58 8.39
C GLU A 552 21.68 -2.09 8.37
N VAL A 553 20.44 -2.50 8.09
CA VAL A 553 20.02 -3.92 8.09
C VAL A 553 19.56 -4.33 6.69
N PRO A 554 20.47 -4.79 5.80
CA PRO A 554 20.14 -5.08 4.40
C PRO A 554 18.97 -6.04 4.18
N ALA A 555 18.83 -7.05 5.03
CA ALA A 555 17.75 -8.04 4.95
C ALA A 555 16.36 -7.45 5.28
N SER A 556 16.31 -6.29 5.94
CA SER A 556 15.06 -5.62 6.31
C SER A 556 14.37 -4.94 5.13
N HIS A 557 15.12 -4.46 4.12
CA HIS A 557 14.53 -3.65 3.04
C HIS A 557 13.50 -4.40 2.18
N PRO A 558 13.78 -5.62 1.69
CA PRO A 558 12.79 -6.37 0.92
C PRO A 558 11.59 -6.80 1.79
N TRP A 559 11.86 -7.19 3.04
CA TRP A 559 10.82 -7.52 4.02
C TRP A 559 9.92 -6.33 4.32
N HIS A 560 10.47 -5.12 4.42
CA HIS A 560 9.72 -3.88 4.69
C HIS A 560 8.64 -3.64 3.63
N ILE A 561 9.00 -3.71 2.35
CA ILE A 561 8.06 -3.52 1.24
C ILE A 561 7.05 -4.67 1.17
N PHE A 562 7.50 -5.91 1.36
CA PHE A 562 6.63 -7.07 1.40
C PHE A 562 5.59 -6.99 2.52
N CYS A 563 6.03 -6.70 3.74
CA CYS A 563 5.20 -6.58 4.93
C CYS A 563 4.14 -5.49 4.75
N ASN A 564 4.56 -4.28 4.35
CA ASN A 564 3.63 -3.18 4.11
C ASN A 564 2.55 -3.52 3.07
N ALA A 565 2.95 -4.08 1.93
CA ALA A 565 2.02 -4.44 0.85
C ALA A 565 0.99 -5.48 1.29
N HIS A 566 1.37 -6.43 2.15
CA HIS A 566 0.44 -7.44 2.65
C HIS A 566 -0.43 -6.92 3.80
N ASN A 567 0.15 -6.16 4.74
CA ASN A 567 -0.60 -5.51 5.81
C ASN A 567 -1.76 -4.66 5.25
N SER A 568 -1.54 -4.01 4.11
CA SER A 568 -2.56 -3.25 3.37
C SER A 568 -3.78 -4.07 2.92
N ILE A 569 -3.71 -5.42 2.88
CA ILE A 569 -4.87 -6.28 2.64
C ILE A 569 -5.92 -6.06 3.73
N LEU A 570 -5.48 -5.92 4.99
CA LEU A 570 -6.34 -5.60 6.14
C LEU A 570 -6.47 -4.09 6.33
N THR A 571 -5.37 -3.34 6.34
CA THR A 571 -5.36 -1.94 6.80
C THR A 571 -6.06 -0.97 5.84
N GLN A 572 -6.25 -1.33 4.55
CA GLN A 572 -7.05 -0.53 3.62
C GLN A 572 -8.53 -0.37 4.07
N TYR A 573 -9.05 -1.30 4.87
CA TYR A 573 -10.42 -1.29 5.36
C TYR A 573 -10.57 -0.55 6.70
N LEU A 574 -9.48 -0.03 7.24
CA LEU A 574 -9.47 0.83 8.41
C LEU A 574 -9.66 2.29 7.97
N ASN A 575 -10.16 3.13 8.87
CA ASN A 575 -10.31 4.56 8.71
C ASN A 575 -8.98 5.31 8.91
N ILE A 576 -7.96 4.92 8.17
CA ILE A 576 -6.59 5.44 8.24
C ILE A 576 -6.02 5.66 6.83
N LEU A 577 -4.84 6.26 6.76
CA LEU A 577 -3.97 6.20 5.58
C LEU A 577 -2.68 5.46 5.95
N PRO A 578 -2.35 4.33 5.30
CA PRO A 578 -1.14 3.57 5.64
C PRO A 578 0.12 4.39 5.36
N ASP A 579 1.00 4.44 6.35
CA ASP A 579 2.30 5.08 6.33
C ASP A 579 3.39 4.01 6.27
N TRP A 580 4.12 3.96 5.15
CA TRP A 580 5.17 2.98 4.88
C TRP A 580 6.54 3.38 5.43
N ASP A 581 6.56 4.35 6.34
CA ASP A 581 7.73 4.89 7.03
C ASP A 581 8.68 5.73 6.16
N MET A 582 9.48 6.56 6.84
CA MET A 582 10.59 7.31 6.28
C MET A 582 11.64 6.40 5.63
N PHE A 583 12.48 6.98 4.76
CA PHE A 583 13.64 6.30 4.19
C PHE A 583 14.74 7.30 3.80
N GLN A 584 15.92 6.80 3.46
CA GLN A 584 17.03 7.62 2.97
C GLN A 584 17.12 7.56 1.44
N THR A 585 17.23 8.73 0.81
CA THR A 585 17.34 8.87 -0.65
C THR A 585 18.76 8.63 -1.15
N SER A 586 19.77 8.80 -0.29
CA SER A 586 21.16 8.42 -0.55
C SER A 586 21.46 7.06 0.11
N HIS A 587 20.96 5.98 -0.48
CA HIS A 587 21.10 4.62 0.04
C HIS A 587 21.05 3.58 -1.09
N ASP A 588 21.67 2.40 -0.91
CA ASP A 588 21.68 1.30 -1.89
C ASP A 588 20.28 0.81 -2.29
N TYR A 589 19.31 0.94 -1.39
CA TYR A 589 17.90 0.61 -1.61
C TYR A 589 17.02 1.86 -1.81
N ALA A 590 17.61 3.05 -2.02
CA ALA A 590 16.84 4.30 -2.06
C ALA A 590 15.74 4.28 -3.12
N ALA A 591 16.09 3.91 -4.36
CA ALA A 591 15.12 3.85 -5.45
C ALA A 591 14.05 2.77 -5.25
N PHE A 592 14.44 1.63 -4.66
CA PHE A 592 13.53 0.55 -4.26
C PHE A 592 12.50 1.03 -3.23
N HIS A 593 12.93 1.77 -2.20
CA HIS A 593 12.03 2.34 -1.20
C HIS A 593 11.20 3.50 -1.76
N ALA A 594 11.78 4.40 -2.56
CA ALA A 594 11.08 5.48 -3.22
C ALA A 594 9.92 4.97 -4.07
N ALA A 595 10.15 3.93 -4.88
CA ALA A 595 9.12 3.29 -5.67
C ALA A 595 8.01 2.71 -4.79
N GLY A 596 8.37 1.99 -3.72
CA GLY A 596 7.42 1.47 -2.73
C GLY A 596 6.54 2.56 -2.11
N ARG A 597 7.13 3.68 -1.68
CA ARG A 597 6.37 4.82 -1.11
C ARG A 597 5.49 5.48 -2.17
N CYS A 598 5.93 5.60 -3.42
CA CYS A 598 5.11 6.17 -4.49
C CYS A 598 3.86 5.32 -4.78
N VAL A 599 3.99 3.99 -4.81
CA VAL A 599 2.84 3.10 -5.07
C VAL A 599 1.99 2.80 -3.83
N SER A 600 2.45 3.19 -2.64
CA SER A 600 1.75 2.92 -1.37
C SER A 600 0.38 3.60 -1.25
N GLY A 601 0.14 4.67 -2.00
CA GLY A 601 -1.02 5.54 -1.79
C GLY A 601 -0.97 6.36 -0.50
N GLY A 602 0.11 6.26 0.28
CA GLY A 602 0.38 6.95 1.54
C GLY A 602 1.36 8.13 1.42
N PRO A 603 1.83 8.67 2.54
CA PRO A 603 2.76 9.80 2.57
C PRO A 603 4.20 9.38 2.21
N ILE A 604 5.06 10.36 1.89
CA ILE A 604 6.50 10.15 1.66
C ILE A 604 7.30 11.05 2.60
N TYR A 605 8.13 10.43 3.42
CA TYR A 605 9.09 11.14 4.25
C TYR A 605 10.51 10.69 3.96
N ILE A 606 11.43 11.65 3.89
CA ILE A 606 12.85 11.40 3.79
C ILE A 606 13.51 11.65 5.15
N THR A 607 14.61 10.95 5.42
CA THR A 607 15.39 11.11 6.67
C THR A 607 16.89 11.12 6.38
N ASP A 608 17.23 11.78 5.28
CA ASP A 608 18.59 11.88 4.77
C ASP A 608 19.54 12.52 5.78
N VAL A 609 20.77 12.02 5.82
CA VAL A 609 21.87 12.70 6.47
C VAL A 609 22.12 14.03 5.74
N PRO A 610 22.27 15.18 6.45
CA PRO A 610 22.55 16.45 5.80
C PRO A 610 23.75 16.36 4.84
N GLY A 611 23.55 16.81 3.60
CA GLY A 611 24.52 16.74 2.51
C GLY A 611 24.49 15.46 1.68
N GLN A 612 23.67 14.47 2.06
CA GLN A 612 23.52 13.18 1.36
C GLN A 612 22.10 13.04 0.82
N HIS A 613 21.80 13.75 -0.26
CA HIS A 613 20.48 13.78 -0.89
C HIS A 613 20.59 13.32 -2.35
N ASP A 614 19.74 12.37 -2.76
CA ASP A 614 19.56 12.08 -4.18
C ASP A 614 18.45 12.99 -4.76
N ILE A 615 18.86 14.13 -5.29
CA ILE A 615 17.97 15.15 -5.85
C ILE A 615 17.18 14.59 -7.04
N ASN A 616 17.78 13.74 -7.86
CA ASN A 616 17.12 13.16 -9.02
C ASN A 616 16.01 12.21 -8.58
N LEU A 617 16.29 11.36 -7.57
CA LEU A 617 15.29 10.47 -7.02
C LEU A 617 14.14 11.22 -6.35
N ILE A 618 14.43 12.26 -5.57
CA ILE A 618 13.40 13.16 -5.00
C ILE A 618 12.54 13.78 -6.11
N GLY A 619 13.19 14.20 -7.21
CA GLY A 619 12.53 14.71 -8.39
C GLY A 619 11.61 13.70 -9.08
N GLN A 620 11.82 12.39 -8.95
CA GLN A 620 10.91 11.38 -9.51
C GLN A 620 9.65 11.16 -8.66
N MET A 621 9.71 11.44 -7.36
CA MET A 621 8.58 11.25 -6.43
C MET A 621 7.70 12.51 -6.30
N THR A 622 8.25 13.68 -6.66
CA THR A 622 7.66 14.98 -6.35
C THR A 622 7.52 15.89 -7.57
N GLY A 623 6.73 16.95 -7.44
CA GLY A 623 6.67 18.04 -8.40
C GLY A 623 6.28 19.35 -7.73
N ASN A 624 6.54 20.47 -8.41
CA ASN A 624 6.18 21.79 -7.90
C ASN A 624 4.81 22.22 -8.43
N SER A 625 3.92 22.63 -7.53
CA SER A 625 2.67 23.30 -7.91
C SER A 625 2.95 24.70 -8.49
N PRO A 626 2.00 25.32 -9.21
CA PRO A 626 2.10 26.70 -9.70
C PRO A 626 2.46 27.73 -8.62
N ARG A 627 2.18 27.44 -7.35
CA ARG A 627 2.53 28.27 -6.19
C ARG A 627 3.91 27.98 -5.61
N GLY A 628 4.68 27.05 -6.20
CA GLY A 628 6.05 26.74 -5.82
C GLY A 628 6.18 25.77 -4.64
N ASN A 629 5.12 25.04 -4.27
CA ASN A 629 5.21 24.03 -3.22
C ASN A 629 5.53 22.66 -3.82
N THR A 630 6.39 21.91 -3.15
CA THR A 630 6.72 20.54 -3.52
C THR A 630 5.70 19.58 -2.95
N VAL A 631 4.97 18.91 -3.84
CA VAL A 631 3.95 17.91 -3.51
C VAL A 631 4.36 16.54 -4.04
N ILE A 632 3.94 15.50 -3.36
CA ILE A 632 4.12 14.11 -3.80
C ILE A 632 3.02 13.71 -4.77
N LEU A 633 3.31 12.77 -5.67
CA LEU A 633 2.32 12.25 -6.63
C LEU A 633 1.66 10.98 -6.09
N ARG A 634 0.91 11.15 -5.00
CA ARG A 634 0.23 10.06 -4.30
C ARG A 634 -0.98 9.52 -5.08
N PRO A 635 -1.05 8.20 -5.36
CA PRO A 635 -2.26 7.54 -5.88
C PRO A 635 -3.47 7.68 -4.94
N GLN A 636 -4.70 7.50 -5.46
CA GLN A 636 -5.90 7.65 -4.62
C GLN A 636 -6.21 6.40 -3.77
N THR A 637 -5.88 5.19 -4.26
CA THR A 637 -6.10 3.95 -3.51
C THR A 637 -4.85 3.50 -2.77
N VAL A 638 -5.06 2.78 -1.66
CA VAL A 638 -3.97 2.17 -0.89
C VAL A 638 -3.27 1.10 -1.73
N GLY A 639 -1.94 1.18 -1.78
CA GLY A 639 -1.09 0.17 -2.40
C GLY A 639 -1.10 -1.13 -1.61
N LYS A 640 -1.44 -2.24 -2.28
CA LYS A 640 -1.52 -3.58 -1.65
C LYS A 640 -0.99 -4.68 -2.56
N SER A 641 -0.60 -5.81 -1.96
CA SER A 641 -0.21 -7.01 -2.69
C SER A 641 -1.36 -7.54 -3.54
N THR A 642 -1.08 -7.93 -4.79
CA THR A 642 -2.05 -8.65 -5.65
C THR A 642 -2.10 -10.14 -5.37
N SER A 643 -1.17 -10.67 -4.55
CA SER A 643 -0.94 -12.11 -4.41
C SER A 643 -0.74 -12.48 -2.94
N ALA A 644 -1.80 -12.32 -2.14
CA ALA A 644 -1.79 -12.54 -0.68
C ALA A 644 -1.18 -13.89 -0.24
N TYR A 645 -1.40 -14.94 -1.03
CA TYR A 645 -1.02 -16.32 -0.71
C TYR A 645 0.42 -16.70 -1.09
N ASN A 646 1.19 -15.80 -1.70
CA ASN A 646 2.60 -16.03 -1.97
C ASN A 646 3.40 -15.72 -0.70
N ALA A 647 4.25 -16.65 -0.27
CA ALA A 647 5.12 -16.48 0.88
C ALA A 647 6.30 -15.56 0.54
N TYR A 648 6.93 -15.00 1.56
CA TYR A 648 8.10 -14.14 1.39
C TYR A 648 9.27 -14.82 0.66
N ASP A 649 9.46 -16.11 0.91
CA ASP A 649 10.54 -16.91 0.33
C ASP A 649 10.18 -17.54 -1.04
N ASP A 650 8.96 -17.33 -1.54
CA ASP A 650 8.59 -17.79 -2.87
C ASP A 650 9.40 -17.03 -3.93
N ALA A 651 9.89 -17.74 -4.95
CA ALA A 651 10.73 -17.18 -6.02
C ALA A 651 9.91 -16.40 -7.06
N VAL A 652 9.21 -15.35 -6.62
CA VAL A 652 8.25 -14.58 -7.40
C VAL A 652 8.47 -13.08 -7.18
N LEU A 653 8.14 -12.26 -8.18
CA LEU A 653 8.18 -10.81 -8.00
C LEU A 653 6.97 -10.36 -7.18
N LEU A 654 7.23 -9.53 -6.15
CA LEU A 654 6.18 -8.86 -5.40
C LEU A 654 5.52 -7.81 -6.29
N LYS A 655 4.19 -7.85 -6.37
CA LYS A 655 3.39 -6.93 -7.16
C LYS A 655 2.48 -6.14 -6.22
N VAL A 656 2.63 -4.82 -6.23
CA VAL A 656 1.85 -3.87 -5.44
C VAL A 656 0.96 -3.09 -6.38
N THR A 657 -0.36 -3.27 -6.26
CA THR A 657 -1.34 -2.58 -7.09
C THR A 657 -1.87 -1.33 -6.39
N THR A 658 -2.06 -0.27 -7.16
CA THR A 658 -2.81 0.92 -6.79
C THR A 658 -3.49 1.48 -8.05
N TYR A 659 -4.42 2.42 -7.88
CA TYR A 659 -5.26 2.94 -8.95
C TYR A 659 -5.36 4.46 -8.88
N VAL A 660 -5.37 5.09 -10.05
CA VAL A 660 -5.57 6.53 -10.20
C VAL A 660 -6.77 6.83 -11.10
N GLY A 661 -7.70 7.66 -10.65
CA GLY A 661 -8.86 8.11 -11.44
C GLY A 661 -10.13 7.33 -11.14
N MET A 662 -11.12 7.46 -12.02
CA MET A 662 -12.43 6.82 -11.87
C MET A 662 -12.40 5.37 -12.31
N ALA A 663 -13.24 4.52 -11.71
CA ALA A 663 -13.34 3.11 -12.08
C ALA A 663 -13.52 2.93 -13.60
N HIS A 664 -12.83 1.93 -14.17
CA HIS A 664 -12.83 1.57 -15.59
C HIS A 664 -12.25 2.60 -16.58
N THR A 665 -11.90 3.81 -16.12
CA THR A 665 -11.39 4.91 -16.97
C THR A 665 -10.13 5.56 -16.43
N GLY A 666 -9.70 5.14 -15.24
CA GLY A 666 -8.44 5.51 -14.62
C GLY A 666 -7.30 4.57 -15.01
N VAL A 667 -6.14 4.85 -14.41
CA VAL A 667 -4.87 4.18 -14.64
C VAL A 667 -4.62 3.18 -13.52
N SER A 668 -4.43 1.92 -13.89
CA SER A 668 -3.96 0.90 -12.96
C SER A 668 -2.43 0.95 -12.89
N ILE A 669 -1.88 1.06 -11.69
CA ILE A 669 -0.44 1.14 -11.44
C ILE A 669 0.00 -0.12 -10.70
N LEU A 670 1.11 -0.70 -11.17
CA LEU A 670 1.71 -1.90 -10.63
C LEU A 670 3.18 -1.62 -10.27
N GLY A 671 3.48 -1.48 -8.99
CA GLY A 671 4.85 -1.53 -8.49
C GLY A 671 5.33 -2.97 -8.44
N VAL A 672 6.46 -3.28 -9.06
CA VAL A 672 7.03 -4.63 -9.11
C VAL A 672 8.39 -4.61 -8.43
N PHE A 673 8.60 -5.52 -7.47
CA PHE A 673 9.78 -5.53 -6.61
C PHE A 673 10.39 -6.93 -6.57
N ASN A 674 11.70 -7.02 -6.78
CA ASN A 674 12.43 -8.25 -6.51
C ASN A 674 12.82 -8.31 -5.04
N CYS A 675 12.02 -9.02 -4.24
CA CYS A 675 12.30 -9.24 -2.82
C CYS A 675 13.19 -10.45 -2.54
N THR A 676 13.69 -11.12 -3.58
CA THR A 676 14.45 -12.37 -3.46
C THR A 676 15.96 -12.13 -3.59
N PRO A 677 16.81 -13.07 -3.12
CA PRO A 677 18.26 -12.93 -3.23
C PRO A 677 18.83 -13.28 -4.61
N LYS A 678 17.98 -13.51 -5.62
CA LYS A 678 18.38 -13.84 -7.00
C LYS A 678 17.63 -12.98 -8.02
N PRO A 679 18.19 -12.74 -9.22
CA PRO A 679 17.43 -12.11 -10.30
C PRO A 679 16.21 -12.94 -10.67
N LEU A 680 15.11 -12.26 -11.01
CA LEU A 680 13.87 -12.89 -11.46
C LEU A 680 13.38 -12.23 -12.73
N THR A 681 12.64 -13.03 -13.52
CA THR A 681 12.09 -12.61 -14.80
C THR A 681 10.64 -13.06 -14.89
N GLU A 682 9.76 -12.17 -15.33
CA GLU A 682 8.34 -12.49 -15.55
C GLU A 682 7.80 -11.88 -16.85
N LEU A 683 6.80 -12.54 -17.43
CA LEU A 683 5.95 -11.99 -18.49
C LEU A 683 4.67 -11.44 -17.86
N ILE A 684 4.56 -10.11 -17.82
CA ILE A 684 3.44 -9.40 -17.21
C ILE A 684 2.47 -8.97 -18.30
N GLY A 685 1.24 -9.50 -18.24
CA GLY A 685 0.12 -9.14 -19.11
C GLY A 685 -0.82 -8.12 -18.45
N LEU A 686 -1.83 -7.66 -19.19
CA LEU A 686 -2.82 -6.71 -18.68
C LEU A 686 -3.69 -7.30 -17.55
N ASP A 687 -3.85 -8.62 -17.52
CA ASP A 687 -4.56 -9.34 -16.48
C ASP A 687 -3.89 -9.25 -15.09
N ALA A 688 -2.65 -8.78 -15.01
CA ALA A 688 -1.97 -8.45 -13.76
C ALA A 688 -2.37 -7.08 -13.17
N PHE A 689 -3.23 -6.30 -13.84
CA PHE A 689 -3.58 -4.92 -13.47
C PHE A 689 -5.06 -4.82 -13.03
N PRO A 690 -5.36 -4.92 -11.73
CA PRO A 690 -6.70 -4.66 -11.20
C PRO A 690 -7.24 -3.30 -11.63
N GLY A 691 -8.51 -3.25 -12.04
CA GLY A 691 -9.16 -2.06 -12.59
C GLY A 691 -8.99 -1.86 -14.10
N ALA A 692 -8.20 -2.70 -14.78
CA ALA A 692 -7.98 -2.68 -16.23
C ALA A 692 -8.63 -3.88 -16.97
N GLU A 693 -9.66 -4.50 -16.38
CA GLU A 693 -10.27 -5.74 -16.89
C GLU A 693 -11.09 -5.55 -18.17
N LYS A 694 -11.54 -4.31 -18.44
CA LYS A 694 -12.42 -3.97 -19.56
C LYS A 694 -11.85 -2.80 -20.37
N GLY A 695 -11.78 -2.99 -21.69
CA GLY A 695 -11.29 -1.98 -22.64
C GLY A 695 -9.94 -2.35 -23.25
N SER A 696 -9.36 -1.40 -23.96
CA SER A 696 -8.01 -1.50 -24.49
C SER A 696 -7.08 -0.56 -23.72
N TYR A 697 -5.87 -1.02 -23.44
CA TYR A 697 -4.88 -0.30 -22.66
C TYR A 697 -3.52 -0.37 -23.34
N ILE A 698 -2.67 0.59 -23.01
CA ILE A 698 -1.22 0.50 -23.20
C ILE A 698 -0.55 0.38 -21.82
N ILE A 699 0.55 -0.34 -21.74
CA ILE A 699 1.35 -0.48 -20.51
C ILE A 699 2.63 0.31 -20.72
N ARG A 700 2.92 1.26 -19.82
CA ARG A 700 4.15 2.05 -19.85
C ARG A 700 5.05 1.71 -18.67
N SER A 701 6.34 1.56 -18.98
CA SER A 701 7.45 1.41 -18.03
C SER A 701 7.90 2.76 -17.46
N HIS A 702 8.23 2.83 -16.17
CA HIS A 702 8.81 4.05 -15.59
C HIS A 702 10.30 4.17 -15.89
N THR A 703 11.08 3.10 -15.70
CA THR A 703 12.56 3.20 -15.71
C THR A 703 13.15 3.55 -17.07
N ASP A 704 12.56 3.10 -18.16
CA ASP A 704 13.04 3.33 -19.53
C ASP A 704 12.02 4.02 -20.45
N GLY A 705 10.81 4.29 -19.95
CA GLY A 705 9.76 5.01 -20.66
C GLY A 705 9.11 4.25 -21.82
N GLN A 706 9.46 2.99 -22.05
CA GLN A 706 8.88 2.19 -23.13
C GLN A 706 7.38 1.99 -22.94
N VAL A 707 6.66 1.92 -24.07
CA VAL A 707 5.20 1.77 -24.12
C VAL A 707 4.86 0.52 -24.94
N SER A 708 3.99 -0.33 -24.40
CA SER A 708 3.51 -1.51 -25.11
C SER A 708 2.60 -1.15 -26.28
N LYS A 709 2.44 -2.07 -27.22
CA LYS A 709 1.31 -2.00 -28.15
C LYS A 709 -0.02 -2.05 -27.38
N PRO A 710 -1.11 -1.51 -27.94
CA PRO A 710 -2.44 -1.66 -27.38
C PRO A 710 -2.79 -3.13 -27.15
N THR A 711 -3.39 -3.42 -26.00
CA THR A 711 -3.79 -4.77 -25.61
C THR A 711 -5.09 -4.76 -24.82
N SER A 712 -5.66 -5.94 -24.60
CA SER A 712 -6.83 -6.17 -23.76
C SER A 712 -6.70 -7.51 -23.05
N VAL A 713 -7.36 -7.69 -21.90
CA VAL A 713 -7.33 -8.95 -21.12
C VAL A 713 -7.85 -10.15 -21.93
N ALA A 714 -8.69 -9.91 -22.94
CA ALA A 714 -9.20 -10.95 -23.83
C ALA A 714 -8.18 -11.40 -24.89
N THR A 715 -7.32 -10.48 -25.36
CA THR A 715 -6.38 -10.75 -26.45
C THR A 715 -4.98 -11.09 -25.95
N ASN A 716 -4.56 -10.48 -24.83
CA ASN A 716 -3.17 -10.46 -24.34
C ASN A 716 -2.16 -10.25 -25.49
N ALA A 717 -2.50 -9.35 -26.44
CA ALA A 717 -1.70 -9.06 -27.62
C ALA A 717 -0.34 -8.40 -27.31
N ALA A 718 -0.14 -7.95 -26.06
CA ALA A 718 1.12 -7.37 -25.63
C ALA A 718 1.48 -7.80 -24.21
N PHE A 719 2.77 -8.04 -23.98
CA PHE A 719 3.34 -8.34 -22.68
C PHE A 719 4.50 -7.40 -22.36
N VAL A 720 4.72 -7.18 -21.07
CA VAL A 720 5.97 -6.63 -20.56
C VAL A 720 6.84 -7.79 -20.11
N HIS A 721 7.98 -7.97 -20.75
CA HIS A 721 9.01 -8.90 -20.31
C HIS A 721 9.95 -8.16 -19.37
N LEU A 722 9.78 -8.43 -18.07
CA LEU A 722 10.43 -7.70 -17.00
C LEU A 722 11.50 -8.57 -16.35
N GLU A 723 12.75 -8.13 -16.38
CA GLU A 723 13.87 -8.73 -15.66
C GLU A 723 14.33 -7.79 -14.54
N LEU A 724 14.21 -8.24 -13.29
CA LEU A 724 14.67 -7.49 -12.12
C LEU A 724 15.83 -8.21 -11.45
N GLN A 725 16.97 -7.51 -11.37
CA GLN A 725 18.11 -7.92 -10.56
C GLN A 725 17.76 -7.92 -9.06
N VAL A 726 18.66 -8.42 -8.21
CA VAL A 726 18.51 -8.28 -6.76
C VAL A 726 18.43 -6.78 -6.42
N ARG A 727 17.50 -6.40 -5.52
CA ARG A 727 17.15 -4.98 -5.24
C ARG A 727 16.47 -4.24 -6.39
N GLY A 728 16.15 -4.93 -7.47
CA GLY A 728 15.47 -4.38 -8.63
C GLY A 728 14.02 -4.05 -8.33
N TRP A 729 13.53 -3.01 -9.00
CA TRP A 729 12.15 -2.54 -8.94
C TRP A 729 11.74 -1.96 -10.30
N GLU A 730 10.44 -1.89 -10.55
CA GLU A 730 9.83 -1.20 -11.69
C GLU A 730 8.45 -0.66 -11.27
N ILE A 731 7.94 0.36 -11.97
CA ILE A 731 6.54 0.75 -11.91
C ILE A 731 5.96 0.69 -13.33
N LEU A 732 5.00 -0.21 -13.52
CA LEU A 732 4.24 -0.33 -14.75
C LEU A 732 2.89 0.37 -14.57
N SER A 733 2.48 1.17 -15.55
CA SER A 733 1.18 1.85 -15.53
C SER A 733 0.37 1.47 -16.77
N ALA A 734 -0.81 0.89 -16.56
CA ALA A 734 -1.76 0.55 -17.62
C ALA A 734 -2.72 1.73 -17.84
N PHE A 735 -2.56 2.44 -18.96
CA PHE A 735 -3.35 3.60 -19.32
C PHE A 735 -4.50 3.20 -20.25
N PRO A 736 -5.75 3.61 -19.96
CA PRO A 736 -6.88 3.32 -20.83
C PRO A 736 -6.76 4.08 -22.14
N LEU A 737 -7.05 3.39 -23.24
CA LEU A 737 -6.96 3.92 -24.58
C LEU A 737 -8.35 4.34 -25.08
N HIS A 738 -8.51 5.62 -25.38
CA HIS A 738 -9.77 6.18 -25.89
C HIS A 738 -9.65 6.44 -27.38
N SER A 739 -10.59 5.90 -28.17
CA SER A 739 -10.58 6.04 -29.63
C SER A 739 -11.65 7.01 -30.10
N PHE A 740 -11.30 7.83 -31.08
CA PHE A 740 -12.13 8.86 -31.68
C PHE A 740 -11.96 8.85 -33.20
N THR A 741 -12.93 9.41 -33.90
CA THR A 741 -12.84 9.69 -35.34
C THR A 741 -12.91 11.21 -35.51
N LEU A 742 -11.87 11.78 -36.11
CA LEU A 742 -11.75 13.22 -36.33
C LEU A 742 -12.72 13.67 -37.44
N GLU A 743 -13.43 14.77 -37.21
CA GLU A 743 -14.32 15.36 -38.21
C GLU A 743 -13.57 16.49 -38.93
N ARG A 744 -13.48 16.45 -40.26
CA ARG A 744 -12.74 17.44 -41.04
C ARG A 744 -13.68 18.38 -41.78
N GLU A 745 -13.66 19.67 -41.42
CA GLU A 745 -14.36 20.71 -42.20
C GLU A 745 -13.69 20.97 -43.58
N HIS A 746 -12.40 20.62 -43.72
CA HIS A 746 -11.61 20.82 -44.94
C HIS A 746 -10.73 19.58 -45.26
N PRO A 747 -10.38 19.30 -46.53
CA PRO A 747 -9.52 18.17 -46.88
C PRO A 747 -8.15 18.25 -46.18
N GLY A 748 -7.89 17.33 -45.25
CA GLY A 748 -6.63 17.20 -44.50
C GLY A 748 -5.84 15.95 -44.88
N LYS A 749 -4.54 15.93 -44.58
CA LYS A 749 -3.69 14.73 -44.68
C LYS A 749 -3.58 14.08 -43.29
N GLY A 750 -3.54 12.75 -43.24
CA GLY A 750 -3.39 11.97 -42.01
C GLY A 750 -4.59 11.07 -41.70
N PRO A 751 -4.47 10.11 -40.77
CA PRO A 751 -5.58 9.24 -40.35
C PRO A 751 -6.74 10.01 -39.72
N GLU A 752 -7.96 9.52 -39.93
CA GLU A 752 -9.18 10.03 -39.29
C GLU A 752 -9.42 9.39 -37.93
N ASP A 753 -9.14 8.09 -37.82
CA ASP A 753 -9.21 7.38 -36.55
C ASP A 753 -7.95 7.61 -35.72
N ILE A 754 -8.15 7.98 -34.47
CA ILE A 754 -7.10 8.32 -33.52
C ILE A 754 -7.42 7.69 -32.16
N SER A 755 -6.40 7.13 -31.51
CA SER A 755 -6.52 6.65 -30.14
C SER A 755 -5.52 7.39 -29.25
N VAL A 756 -5.99 7.88 -28.11
CA VAL A 756 -5.19 8.66 -27.16
C VAL A 756 -5.27 8.11 -25.74
N ALA A 757 -4.19 8.30 -24.99
CA ALA A 757 -4.15 8.05 -23.55
C ALA A 757 -3.38 9.18 -22.84
N ASN A 758 -3.94 9.68 -21.74
CA ASN A 758 -3.32 10.72 -20.92
C ASN A 758 -2.30 10.08 -19.95
N LEU A 759 -1.02 10.36 -20.14
CA LEU A 759 0.07 9.75 -19.37
C LEU A 759 0.41 10.53 -18.10
N GLY A 760 -0.22 11.68 -17.86
CA GLY A 760 0.07 12.56 -16.74
C GLY A 760 1.44 13.24 -16.89
N ILE A 761 2.20 13.33 -15.80
CA ILE A 761 3.54 13.92 -15.81
C ILE A 761 4.60 12.84 -15.97
N LEU A 762 5.35 12.88 -17.07
CA LEU A 762 6.43 11.95 -17.39
C LEU A 762 7.66 12.15 -16.48
N GLY A 763 8.46 11.09 -16.37
CA GLY A 763 9.66 11.07 -15.51
C GLY A 763 9.35 10.99 -14.01
N LYS A 764 8.08 10.74 -13.65
CA LYS A 764 7.63 10.57 -12.27
C LYS A 764 7.17 9.14 -12.05
N MET A 765 7.57 8.55 -10.92
CA MET A 765 7.27 7.16 -10.55
C MET A 765 5.77 6.84 -10.64
N THR A 766 4.92 7.77 -10.21
CA THR A 766 3.46 7.67 -10.28
C THR A 766 2.87 8.88 -11.02
N GLY A 767 3.45 9.21 -12.18
CA GLY A 767 3.09 10.39 -12.98
C GLY A 767 1.60 10.57 -13.29
N ALA A 768 0.86 9.46 -13.44
CA ALA A 768 -0.59 9.47 -13.62
C ALA A 768 -1.32 10.13 -12.42
N ALA A 769 -0.80 10.00 -11.20
CA ALA A 769 -1.37 10.60 -9.99
C ALA A 769 -1.29 12.13 -9.97
N ALA A 770 -0.58 12.75 -10.93
CA ALA A 770 -0.64 14.18 -11.15
C ALA A 770 -1.97 14.62 -11.78
N ILE A 771 -2.69 13.73 -12.46
CA ILE A 771 -3.99 14.04 -13.10
C ILE A 771 -5.05 14.20 -12.00
N ILE A 772 -5.63 15.40 -11.94
CA ILE A 772 -6.77 15.70 -11.07
C ILE A 772 -8.06 15.42 -11.80
N ASN A 773 -8.16 15.93 -13.04
CA ASN A 773 -9.30 15.71 -13.90
C ASN A 773 -8.85 15.74 -15.36
N THR A 774 -9.56 15.01 -16.22
CA THR A 774 -9.27 14.94 -17.66
C THR A 774 -10.55 14.70 -18.43
N ASP A 775 -10.64 15.28 -19.62
CA ASP A 775 -11.73 15.05 -20.56
C ASP A 775 -11.18 15.04 -21.99
N SER A 776 -11.78 14.24 -22.86
CA SER A 776 -11.34 14.07 -24.24
C SER A 776 -12.54 13.88 -25.15
N TYR A 777 -12.73 14.79 -26.10
CA TYR A 777 -13.91 14.81 -26.97
C TYR A 777 -13.63 15.49 -28.31
N ILE A 778 -14.44 15.16 -29.33
CA ILE A 778 -14.47 15.90 -30.59
C ILE A 778 -15.25 17.20 -30.39
N ASP A 779 -14.58 18.34 -30.58
CA ASP A 779 -15.23 19.63 -30.54
C ASP A 779 -16.11 19.81 -31.79
N ARG A 780 -17.43 19.83 -31.60
CA ARG A 780 -18.41 19.92 -32.70
C ARG A 780 -18.25 21.17 -33.56
N SER A 781 -17.65 22.23 -33.03
CA SER A 781 -17.48 23.48 -33.77
C SER A 781 -16.27 23.51 -34.70
N SER A 782 -15.28 22.65 -34.45
CA SER A 782 -14.04 22.60 -35.24
C SER A 782 -13.72 21.22 -35.81
N GLY A 783 -14.42 20.19 -35.36
CA GLY A 783 -14.20 18.77 -35.69
C GLY A 783 -12.91 18.17 -35.11
N ARG A 784 -12.17 18.96 -34.31
CA ARG A 784 -10.87 18.57 -33.73
C ARG A 784 -11.06 17.79 -32.44
N LEU A 785 -10.14 16.87 -32.17
CA LEU A 785 -10.04 16.26 -30.85
C LEU A 785 -9.47 17.29 -29.88
N ARG A 786 -10.19 17.54 -28.79
CA ARG A 786 -9.75 18.37 -27.66
C ARG A 786 -9.53 17.48 -26.44
N ILE A 787 -8.36 17.60 -25.84
CA ILE A 787 -7.98 16.96 -24.58
C ILE A 787 -7.78 18.08 -23.57
N TRP A 788 -8.63 18.14 -22.55
CA TRP A 788 -8.49 19.06 -21.42
C TRP A 788 -7.97 18.28 -20.22
N THR A 789 -6.97 18.80 -19.51
CA THR A 789 -6.41 18.16 -18.33
C THR A 789 -6.07 19.19 -17.26
N SER A 790 -6.46 18.88 -16.03
CA SER A 790 -6.01 19.58 -14.83
C SER A 790 -4.99 18.73 -14.07
N LEU A 791 -3.82 19.30 -13.77
CA LEU A 791 -2.69 18.62 -13.14
C LEU A 791 -2.32 19.25 -11.79
N LYS A 792 -1.82 18.45 -10.85
CA LYS A 792 -1.33 18.92 -9.53
C LYS A 792 -0.06 19.78 -9.63
N VAL A 793 0.79 19.50 -10.62
CA VAL A 793 2.15 20.03 -10.70
C VAL A 793 2.53 20.38 -12.13
N LEU A 794 3.50 21.28 -12.26
CA LEU A 794 4.20 21.52 -13.53
C LEU A 794 5.21 20.39 -13.77
N GLY A 795 5.43 20.05 -15.04
CA GLY A 795 6.37 19.03 -15.48
C GLY A 795 6.29 18.78 -17.00
N ILE A 796 6.84 17.65 -17.44
CA ILE A 796 6.68 17.19 -18.82
C ILE A 796 5.34 16.45 -18.90
N TYR A 797 4.34 17.08 -19.50
CA TYR A 797 3.02 16.49 -19.69
C TYR A 797 3.03 15.56 -20.91
N GLY A 798 2.60 14.30 -20.74
CA GLY A 798 2.68 13.27 -21.76
C GLY A 798 1.30 12.82 -22.27
N ILE A 799 1.18 12.67 -23.59
CA ILE A 799 0.00 12.09 -24.24
C ILE A 799 0.46 11.02 -25.23
N TYR A 800 -0.04 9.79 -25.08
CA TYR A 800 0.10 8.78 -26.12
C TYR A 800 -0.90 9.03 -27.24
N ILE A 801 -0.44 8.91 -28.49
CA ILE A 801 -1.22 9.11 -29.71
C ILE A 801 -0.85 8.03 -30.72
N SER A 802 -1.82 7.21 -31.12
CA SER A 802 -1.60 6.01 -31.94
C SER A 802 -0.94 6.26 -33.29
N ASP A 803 -1.11 7.45 -33.87
CA ASP A 803 -0.62 7.81 -35.19
C ASP A 803 0.29 9.06 -35.19
N LEU A 804 0.89 9.40 -34.05
CA LEU A 804 1.81 10.55 -33.91
C LEU A 804 2.90 10.61 -35.00
N PRO A 805 3.56 9.49 -35.40
CA PRO A 805 4.58 9.54 -36.45
C PRO A 805 4.07 9.99 -37.83
N GLN A 806 2.75 9.97 -38.04
CA GLN A 806 2.10 10.39 -39.29
C GLN A 806 1.62 11.85 -39.24
N ARG A 807 1.89 12.56 -38.14
CA ARG A 807 1.41 13.93 -37.87
C ARG A 807 2.59 14.89 -37.70
N SER A 808 2.36 16.17 -37.98
CA SER A 808 3.35 17.24 -37.82
C SER A 808 3.04 18.05 -36.57
N ILE A 809 3.95 18.13 -35.59
CA ILE A 809 3.76 18.93 -34.36
C ILE A 809 3.33 20.36 -34.67
N GLU A 810 4.03 21.05 -35.57
CA GLU A 810 3.75 22.46 -35.89
C GLU A 810 2.38 22.71 -36.54
N ASN A 811 1.88 21.70 -37.25
CA ASN A 811 0.73 21.84 -38.11
C ASN A 811 -0.51 21.29 -37.42
N ASP A 812 -0.41 20.10 -36.85
CA ASP A 812 -1.55 19.30 -36.43
C ASP A 812 -1.86 19.41 -34.94
N PHE A 813 -1.01 20.10 -34.18
CA PHE A 813 -1.15 20.28 -32.75
C PHE A 813 -1.23 21.75 -32.38
N PHE A 814 -2.13 22.06 -31.45
CA PHE A 814 -2.19 23.34 -30.78
C PHE A 814 -2.41 23.09 -29.30
N ALA A 815 -1.62 23.70 -28.42
CA ALA A 815 -1.75 23.52 -26.99
C ALA A 815 -1.82 24.87 -26.27
N VAL A 816 -2.59 24.93 -25.19
CA VAL A 816 -2.70 26.11 -24.33
C VAL A 816 -2.47 25.75 -22.86
N LEU A 817 -1.82 26.65 -22.14
CA LEU A 817 -1.58 26.59 -20.70
C LEU A 817 -2.31 27.77 -20.06
N PHE A 818 -3.35 27.51 -19.26
CA PHE A 818 -4.27 28.52 -18.73
C PHE A 818 -4.83 29.47 -19.81
N GLY A 819 -5.20 28.90 -20.97
CA GLY A 819 -5.74 29.65 -22.10
C GLY A 819 -4.70 30.47 -22.90
N ARG A 820 -3.41 30.41 -22.55
CA ARG A 820 -2.32 31.03 -23.31
C ARG A 820 -1.67 30.00 -24.24
N PRO A 821 -1.42 30.32 -25.53
CA PRO A 821 -0.71 29.41 -26.43
C PRO A 821 0.65 28.98 -25.88
N ILE A 822 0.91 27.67 -25.94
CA ILE A 822 2.21 27.09 -25.63
C ILE A 822 3.11 27.26 -26.85
N PRO A 823 4.34 27.81 -26.71
CA PRO A 823 5.29 27.88 -27.82
C PRO A 823 5.60 26.50 -28.41
N ALA A 824 5.73 26.40 -29.73
CA ALA A 824 5.93 25.12 -30.42
C ALA A 824 7.18 24.36 -29.94
N HIS A 825 8.25 25.07 -29.56
CA HIS A 825 9.48 24.45 -29.03
C HIS A 825 9.36 23.87 -27.62
N CYS A 826 8.22 24.06 -26.95
CA CYS A 826 7.89 23.38 -25.70
C CYS A 826 7.19 22.03 -25.96
N ALA A 827 6.90 21.67 -27.21
CA ALA A 827 6.33 20.38 -27.58
C ALA A 827 7.34 19.56 -28.40
N SER A 828 7.45 18.27 -28.11
CA SER A 828 8.33 17.34 -28.82
C SER A 828 7.79 15.92 -28.84
N VAL A 829 8.25 15.10 -29.79
CA VAL A 829 8.06 13.65 -29.72
C VAL A 829 9.06 13.08 -28.71
N SER A 830 8.61 12.18 -27.84
CA SER A 830 9.46 11.47 -26.89
C SER A 830 10.55 10.69 -27.61
N LYS A 831 11.75 10.61 -27.02
CA LYS A 831 12.87 9.84 -27.60
C LYS A 831 12.72 8.34 -27.36
N GLU A 832 11.91 7.99 -26.37
CA GLU A 832 11.70 6.66 -25.82
C GLU A 832 10.52 5.97 -26.52
N CYS A 833 9.56 6.75 -27.02
CA CYS A 833 8.41 6.24 -27.78
C CYS A 833 7.92 7.27 -28.81
N GLU A 834 7.97 6.91 -30.10
CA GLU A 834 7.54 7.79 -31.21
C GLU A 834 6.04 8.13 -31.20
N ASN A 835 5.25 7.41 -30.40
CA ASN A 835 3.82 7.65 -30.20
C ASN A 835 3.51 8.56 -29.01
N VAL A 836 4.50 9.09 -28.30
CA VAL A 836 4.29 9.96 -27.14
C VAL A 836 4.64 11.41 -27.47
N LEU A 837 3.65 12.29 -27.31
CA LEU A 837 3.83 13.74 -27.35
C LEU A 837 4.17 14.23 -25.94
N GLU A 838 5.24 15.01 -25.84
CA GLU A 838 5.73 15.64 -24.63
C GLU A 838 5.50 17.15 -24.69
N ILE A 839 4.95 17.74 -23.63
CA ILE A 839 4.73 19.17 -23.49
C ILE A 839 5.41 19.67 -22.21
N ASP A 840 6.44 20.50 -22.34
CA ASP A 840 7.16 21.11 -21.22
C ASP A 840 6.36 22.28 -20.64
N THR A 841 5.51 21.95 -19.65
CA THR A 841 4.69 22.95 -18.96
C THR A 841 5.51 23.86 -18.05
N VAL A 842 6.70 23.42 -17.59
CA VAL A 842 7.59 24.24 -16.74
C VAL A 842 8.17 25.38 -17.57
N ARG A 843 8.68 25.07 -18.76
CA ARG A 843 9.22 26.05 -19.69
C ARG A 843 8.12 26.97 -20.21
N ALA A 844 6.99 26.41 -20.63
CA ALA A 844 5.85 27.20 -21.08
C ALA A 844 5.34 28.17 -20.00
N TRP A 845 5.27 27.73 -18.74
CA TRP A 845 4.90 28.58 -17.61
C TRP A 845 5.81 29.80 -17.46
N LYS A 846 7.12 29.59 -17.55
CA LYS A 846 8.14 30.65 -17.43
C LYS A 846 8.09 31.62 -18.61
N GLU A 847 8.04 31.12 -19.84
CA GLU A 847 8.12 31.94 -21.05
C GLU A 847 6.83 32.75 -21.32
N THR A 848 5.68 32.28 -20.81
CA THR A 848 4.39 32.96 -20.98
C THR A 848 4.05 33.94 -19.85
N ASP A 849 4.92 34.14 -18.86
CA ASP A 849 4.66 34.91 -17.63
C ASP A 849 3.28 34.58 -17.03
N SER A 850 3.02 33.27 -16.91
CA SER A 850 1.77 32.77 -16.37
C SER A 850 1.72 32.92 -14.85
N LYS A 851 0.53 33.19 -14.31
CA LYS A 851 0.31 33.38 -12.86
C LYS A 851 -0.72 32.40 -12.36
N ALA A 852 -0.49 31.87 -11.15
CA ALA A 852 -1.43 30.96 -10.52
C ALA A 852 -2.77 31.67 -10.35
N SER A 853 -3.86 30.99 -10.74
CA SER A 853 -5.21 31.52 -10.59
C SER A 853 -5.76 31.23 -9.19
N TRP A 854 -7.08 31.32 -9.01
CA TRP A 854 -7.73 30.90 -7.76
C TRP A 854 -7.43 29.42 -7.43
N SER A 855 -7.35 28.58 -8.46
CA SER A 855 -6.92 27.18 -8.35
C SER A 855 -5.40 27.05 -8.37
N ASN A 856 -4.84 26.11 -7.59
CA ASN A 856 -3.42 25.73 -7.62
C ASN A 856 -3.15 24.57 -8.60
N GLU A 857 -4.08 24.29 -9.50
CA GLU A 857 -3.97 23.25 -10.51
C GLU A 857 -3.46 23.83 -11.82
N VAL A 858 -2.71 23.04 -12.60
CA VAL A 858 -2.20 23.37 -13.93
C VAL A 858 -3.22 22.92 -14.98
N ALA A 859 -3.89 23.88 -15.63
CA ALA A 859 -4.81 23.59 -16.72
C ALA A 859 -4.10 23.60 -18.08
N VAL A 860 -4.08 22.45 -18.75
CA VAL A 860 -3.53 22.25 -20.10
C VAL A 860 -4.63 21.80 -21.03
N GLU A 861 -4.66 22.35 -22.24
CA GLU A 861 -5.51 21.83 -23.30
C GLU A 861 -4.68 21.55 -24.55
N VAL A 862 -4.98 20.43 -25.20
CA VAL A 862 -4.34 20.01 -26.45
C VAL A 862 -5.42 19.78 -27.50
N PHE A 863 -5.24 20.35 -28.67
CA PHE A 863 -6.11 20.23 -29.83
C PHE A 863 -5.36 19.49 -30.94
N ILE A 864 -5.99 18.48 -31.51
CA ILE A 864 -5.43 17.61 -32.56
C ILE A 864 -6.41 17.59 -33.74
N ARG A 865 -5.90 17.79 -34.96
CA ARG A 865 -6.70 17.86 -36.21
C ARG A 865 -6.41 16.75 -37.20
#